data_AF-A0A1A8BA53-F1
#
_entry.id   AF-A0A1A8BA53-F1
#
_cell.length_a   1.000
_cell.length_b   1.000
_cell.length_c   1.000
_cell.angle_alpha   90.00
_cell.angle_beta   90.00
_cell.angle_gamma   90.00
#
_symmetry.space_group_name_H-M   'P 1'
#
loop_
_entity.id
_entity.type
_entity.pdbx_description
1 polymer ?
#
loop_
_entity_poly.entity_id
_entity_poly.type
_entity_poly.pdbx_seq_one_letter_code
_entity_poly.pdbx_strand_id
1 'polypeptide(L)'
;MKKQEGSWERLDTEFDHLLLDMKPYMLKHPNKTERQHCAVWIKKLCDPAACGSDRKNRNMYARVLLHMLKRGVLEGPFTSKPEHGGLKTLPAYMSIYFEEPLSGLCGEQSNRGVPDWVRGDLSGCTDDSLAADLLKKRPSSTPVRALHRRRLNEEENSSLPMSSSPLKQAPRKDARRVDGVLKANPYSDDSDLEACLNSWSLGIENPRYLRENPIPFCPMLTSSFERNNTFANDHDPQSKEMKIKVLEAKHQEEKLRMQQRHDADVEKILDRKNGEIDEMKSLYRAKQKESEEMIRKLEKKVQSVLRESQVICESKEKQISELKKMSDHSADSIRNELEKKLHAAVADMEQEKYKMQKKHTENIQELLEDTNQRLARMESENSAREQIMHDLEKRVSQQSVEVERGNALRQKVSQEKAQLEIHMASLSAELQEANRRVLMLQKEKEQQSEQHEQTLQKLQVKHEADISHLHQEHALSAAKASEVIEDLEKTVAQLKQQLQDIEYRRHHHIKDQEMKFRQEKDELQINYEKKVSEVHREAEEETTEAKRKIAKLEDALREMESQLDRARESQRQLTQQADLALEQLKKQVQLSSEKAYDDMKLQMAEQRAQHDQERTRLQQQHSAEKDSLVQEHQREVSVLERQARATLQQHQQHNQEWRQRDAQTISDLNEKVSRLYEELQQVQVQHNHKLAEMALLQDEERQRSLQDKEASLEQLRSDMEQNISDLKRNHQQELDAARERANSRLKQIEEYSQRLAKSAQLIAELQTSVCDSKEEAVRLQKAMEKQLKEANACWDQERRTITHHADQTTKALQEKVESLQRQLLGTEKKLLSKELEMEEKVTMVHQEYEQKIKGLMPADLRQELEDTITSLQAQVSFLQKTTSLLQEDLDACRSRR
;
A
#
# COMPACT_ATOMS: atom_id res chain seq x y z
N MET A 1 4.86 6.15 5.80
CA MET A 1 3.54 5.67 6.26
C MET A 1 3.19 4.41 5.46
N LYS A 2 2.14 4.33 4.62
CA LYS A 2 1.59 3.06 4.05
C LYS A 2 2.51 1.86 3.77
N LYS A 3 3.71 2.03 3.18
CA LYS A 3 4.68 0.92 2.98
C LYS A 3 5.30 0.34 4.27
N GLN A 4 5.20 1.05 5.39
CA GLN A 4 5.81 0.74 6.68
C GLN A 4 4.81 0.01 7.60
N GLU A 5 3.54 0.39 7.56
CA GLU A 5 2.44 -0.26 8.30
C GLU A 5 2.30 -1.74 7.89
N GLY A 6 2.18 -2.03 6.59
CA GLY A 6 2.17 -3.42 6.09
C GLY A 6 3.48 -4.21 6.32
N SER A 7 4.59 -3.53 6.61
CA SER A 7 5.83 -4.19 7.06
C SER A 7 5.84 -4.49 8.56
N TRP A 8 4.98 -3.85 9.35
CA TRP A 8 4.80 -4.13 10.77
C TRP A 8 3.75 -5.22 10.98
N GLU A 9 2.61 -5.15 10.30
CA GLU A 9 1.59 -6.21 10.28
C GLU A 9 2.21 -7.58 9.96
N ARG A 10 3.02 -7.66 8.89
CA ARG A 10 3.72 -8.90 8.51
C ARG A 10 4.66 -9.44 9.60
N LEU A 11 5.31 -8.56 10.38
CA LEU A 11 6.17 -8.98 11.49
C LEU A 11 5.36 -9.38 12.72
N ASP A 12 4.19 -8.80 12.95
CA ASP A 12 3.30 -9.20 14.04
C ASP A 12 2.63 -10.55 13.74
N THR A 13 2.12 -10.77 12.51
CA THR A 13 1.61 -12.08 12.09
C THR A 13 2.68 -13.19 12.16
N GLU A 14 3.92 -12.91 11.77
CA GLU A 14 5.04 -13.86 11.92
C GLU A 14 5.27 -14.23 13.40
N PHE A 15 5.17 -13.26 14.31
CA PHE A 15 5.33 -13.48 15.74
C PHE A 15 4.21 -14.33 16.33
N ASP A 16 2.96 -14.08 15.94
CA ASP A 16 1.80 -14.89 16.35
C ASP A 16 1.95 -16.36 15.93
N HIS A 17 2.45 -16.60 14.71
CA HIS A 17 2.74 -17.96 14.23
C HIS A 17 3.81 -18.63 15.09
N LEU A 18 4.91 -17.94 15.41
CA LEU A 18 5.98 -18.45 16.28
C LEU A 18 5.48 -18.76 17.71
N LEU A 19 4.58 -17.95 18.27
CA LEU A 19 3.97 -18.20 19.58
C LEU A 19 3.07 -19.44 19.60
N LEU A 20 2.26 -19.64 18.56
CA LEU A 20 1.44 -20.85 18.39
C LEU A 20 2.34 -22.10 18.32
N ASP A 21 3.43 -22.00 17.57
CA ASP A 21 4.41 -23.07 17.40
C ASP A 21 5.15 -23.44 18.70
N MET A 22 5.44 -22.47 19.59
CA MET A 22 6.07 -22.72 20.89
C MET A 22 5.18 -23.47 21.89
N LYS A 23 3.87 -23.21 21.85
CA LYS A 23 2.88 -23.66 22.84
C LYS A 23 2.96 -25.17 23.17
N PRO A 24 3.00 -26.12 22.20
CA PRO A 24 3.11 -27.55 22.52
C PRO A 24 4.44 -27.92 23.19
N TYR A 25 5.56 -27.32 22.80
CA TYR A 25 6.88 -27.63 23.36
C TYR A 25 7.04 -27.08 24.77
N MET A 26 6.58 -25.85 25.03
CA MET A 26 6.59 -25.27 26.38
C MET A 26 5.74 -26.06 27.39
N LEU A 27 4.55 -26.50 27.00
CA LEU A 27 3.67 -27.26 27.89
C LEU A 27 4.25 -28.64 28.22
N LYS A 28 4.95 -29.27 27.27
CA LYS A 28 5.62 -30.57 27.42
C LYS A 28 7.03 -30.50 28.03
N HIS A 29 7.61 -29.30 28.19
CA HIS A 29 8.99 -29.16 28.66
C HIS A 29 9.17 -29.72 30.09
N PRO A 30 10.19 -30.57 30.36
CA PRO A 30 10.28 -31.27 31.64
C PRO A 30 10.55 -30.32 32.81
N ASN A 31 11.60 -29.49 32.73
CA ASN A 31 11.96 -28.61 33.84
C ASN A 31 10.90 -27.51 34.09
N LYS A 32 10.56 -27.27 35.35
CA LYS A 32 9.58 -26.27 35.80
C LYS A 32 10.17 -24.85 35.89
N THR A 33 11.46 -24.69 36.23
CA THR A 33 12.08 -23.35 36.32
C THR A 33 12.29 -22.74 34.94
N GLU A 34 12.77 -23.53 33.98
CA GLU A 34 12.88 -23.15 32.56
C GLU A 34 11.52 -22.80 31.95
N ARG A 35 10.44 -23.57 32.21
CA ARG A 35 9.08 -23.18 31.80
C ARG A 35 8.68 -21.81 32.34
N GLN A 36 9.03 -21.51 33.59
CA GLN A 36 8.77 -20.20 34.19
C GLN A 36 9.61 -19.09 33.53
N HIS A 37 10.88 -19.34 33.17
CA HIS A 37 11.72 -18.38 32.47
C HIS A 37 11.21 -18.12 31.04
N CYS A 38 10.86 -19.16 30.28
CA CYS A 38 10.24 -19.03 28.96
C CYS A 38 8.91 -18.26 29.02
N ALA A 39 8.08 -18.47 30.04
CA ALA A 39 6.84 -17.71 30.23
C ALA A 39 7.11 -16.21 30.52
N VAL A 40 8.17 -15.88 31.28
CA VAL A 40 8.58 -14.49 31.51
C VAL A 40 9.18 -13.85 30.25
N TRP A 41 9.96 -14.60 29.47
CA TRP A 41 10.48 -14.14 28.18
C TRP A 41 9.37 -13.90 27.15
N ILE A 42 8.42 -14.83 26.98
CA ILE A 42 7.24 -14.60 26.13
C ILE A 42 6.44 -13.40 26.61
N LYS A 43 6.23 -13.22 27.93
CA LYS A 43 5.55 -12.04 28.45
C LYS A 43 6.26 -10.73 28.06
N LYS A 44 7.60 -10.70 27.98
CA LYS A 44 8.34 -9.53 27.46
C LYS A 44 8.24 -9.39 25.94
N LEU A 45 8.26 -10.49 25.18
CA LEU A 45 8.13 -10.44 23.72
C LEU A 45 6.71 -10.00 23.29
N CYS A 46 5.69 -10.28 24.09
CA CYS A 46 4.32 -9.81 23.88
C CYS A 46 4.04 -8.38 24.40
N ASP A 47 5.02 -7.71 25.01
CA ASP A 47 4.84 -6.36 25.58
C ASP A 47 5.05 -5.27 24.49
N PRO A 48 4.00 -4.49 24.13
CA PRO A 48 4.12 -3.44 23.12
C PRO A 48 5.12 -2.34 23.49
N ALA A 49 5.26 -2.01 24.78
CA ALA A 49 6.18 -0.98 25.26
C ALA A 49 7.64 -1.45 25.22
N ALA A 50 7.89 -2.77 25.39
CA ALA A 50 9.23 -3.35 25.25
C ALA A 50 9.67 -3.56 23.79
N CYS A 51 8.72 -3.63 22.84
CA CYS A 51 8.96 -4.04 21.45
C CYS A 51 8.66 -2.97 20.38
N GLY A 52 8.10 -1.81 20.74
CA GLY A 52 7.51 -0.85 19.80
C GLY A 52 8.40 -0.37 18.65
N SER A 53 9.72 -0.27 18.87
CA SER A 53 10.71 0.10 17.85
C SER A 53 11.45 -1.09 17.21
N ASP A 54 11.28 -2.31 17.74
CA ASP A 54 12.16 -3.46 17.42
C ASP A 54 11.42 -4.80 17.32
N ARG A 55 10.33 -4.80 16.55
CA ARG A 55 9.61 -6.01 16.10
C ARG A 55 10.54 -7.04 15.45
N LYS A 56 11.65 -6.61 14.82
CA LYS A 56 12.61 -7.52 14.18
C LYS A 56 13.39 -8.35 15.19
N ASN A 57 14.01 -7.73 16.20
CA ASN A 57 14.69 -8.50 17.24
C ASN A 57 13.68 -9.34 18.04
N ARG A 58 12.46 -8.86 18.33
CA ARG A 58 11.39 -9.70 18.94
C ARG A 58 11.20 -11.02 18.19
N ASN A 59 11.03 -10.96 16.86
CA ASN A 59 10.83 -12.15 16.03
C ASN A 59 12.07 -13.07 16.02
N MET A 60 13.28 -12.49 16.04
CA MET A 60 14.52 -13.28 16.12
C MET A 60 14.69 -13.97 17.48
N TYR A 61 14.39 -13.30 18.61
CA TYR A 61 14.33 -13.94 19.93
C TYR A 61 13.31 -15.08 19.96
N ALA A 62 12.14 -14.88 19.33
CA ALA A 62 11.13 -15.93 19.23
C ALA A 62 11.61 -17.14 18.40
N ARG A 63 12.27 -16.91 17.25
CA ARG A 63 12.85 -17.98 16.42
C ARG A 63 13.88 -18.82 17.20
N VAL A 64 14.80 -18.19 17.94
CA VAL A 64 15.80 -18.93 18.75
C VAL A 64 15.13 -19.69 19.90
N LEU A 65 14.19 -19.05 20.62
CA LEU A 65 13.47 -19.70 21.72
C LEU A 65 12.70 -20.93 21.25
N LEU A 66 12.06 -20.85 20.08
CA LEU A 66 11.36 -21.98 19.46
C LEU A 66 12.31 -23.14 19.09
N HIS A 67 13.51 -22.84 18.57
CA HIS A 67 14.53 -23.84 18.24
C HIS A 67 15.05 -24.55 19.49
N MET A 68 15.36 -23.79 20.55
CA MET A 68 15.77 -24.33 21.85
C MET A 68 14.69 -25.22 22.48
N LEU A 69 13.43 -24.78 22.45
CA LEU A 69 12.28 -25.55 22.93
C LEU A 69 12.04 -26.84 22.11
N LYS A 70 12.26 -26.79 20.79
CA LYS A 70 12.19 -27.98 19.91
C LYS A 70 13.32 -28.99 20.19
N ARG A 71 14.48 -28.54 20.66
CA ARG A 71 15.62 -29.37 21.08
C ARG A 71 15.57 -29.81 22.56
N GLY A 72 14.69 -29.22 23.38
CA GLY A 72 14.59 -29.50 24.81
C GLY A 72 15.79 -29.00 25.63
N VAL A 73 16.57 -28.05 25.09
CA VAL A 73 17.76 -27.47 25.75
C VAL A 73 17.67 -25.95 25.64
N LEU A 74 17.65 -25.28 26.79
CA LEU A 74 17.57 -23.82 26.89
C LEU A 74 18.91 -23.26 27.35
N GLU A 75 19.44 -22.31 26.58
CA GLU A 75 20.72 -21.64 26.87
C GLU A 75 20.51 -20.14 27.14
N GLY A 76 21.58 -19.45 27.55
CA GLY A 76 21.53 -18.00 27.74
C GLY A 76 21.20 -17.28 26.44
N PRO A 77 20.25 -16.33 26.41
CA PRO A 77 19.74 -15.58 27.56
C PRO A 77 18.45 -16.13 28.20
N PHE A 78 17.85 -17.21 27.68
CA PHE A 78 16.56 -17.72 28.16
C PHE A 78 16.64 -18.47 29.49
N THR A 79 17.84 -18.86 29.92
CA THR A 79 18.12 -19.41 31.25
C THR A 79 18.03 -18.38 32.38
N SER A 80 18.02 -17.08 32.09
CA SER A 80 17.89 -16.00 33.07
C SER A 80 16.61 -15.18 32.85
N LYS A 81 16.25 -14.33 33.83
CA LYS A 81 15.16 -13.36 33.64
C LYS A 81 15.62 -12.25 32.68
N PRO A 82 14.76 -11.77 31.76
CA PRO A 82 15.13 -10.67 30.87
C PRO A 82 15.42 -9.39 31.64
N GLU A 83 16.46 -8.66 31.19
CA GLU A 83 16.80 -7.35 31.71
C GLU A 83 15.69 -6.32 31.47
N HIS A 84 15.66 -5.28 32.30
CA HIS A 84 14.65 -4.22 32.24
C HIS A 84 15.00 -3.19 31.14
N GLY A 85 13.98 -2.63 30.48
CA GLY A 85 14.12 -1.82 29.27
C GLY A 85 13.85 -2.62 27.98
N GLY A 86 14.12 -2.02 26.82
CA GLY A 86 13.86 -2.62 25.51
C GLY A 86 14.62 -3.93 25.24
N LEU A 87 14.35 -4.55 24.09
CA LEU A 87 15.13 -5.69 23.61
C LEU A 87 16.53 -5.21 23.15
N LYS A 88 17.58 -5.92 23.59
CA LYS A 88 18.94 -5.74 23.05
C LYS A 88 19.09 -6.57 21.78
N THR A 89 20.01 -6.23 20.89
CA THR A 89 20.37 -7.09 19.76
C THR A 89 20.86 -8.46 20.27
N LEU A 90 20.49 -9.55 19.58
CA LEU A 90 20.95 -10.89 19.92
C LEU A 90 22.49 -10.98 19.89
N PRO A 91 23.12 -11.65 20.87
CA PRO A 91 24.56 -11.91 20.85
C PRO A 91 24.98 -12.69 19.59
N ALA A 92 26.14 -12.34 19.01
CA ALA A 92 26.60 -12.92 17.74
C ALA A 92 26.77 -14.45 17.73
N TYR A 93 26.91 -15.09 18.89
CA TYR A 93 26.97 -16.56 19.00
C TYR A 93 25.60 -17.24 18.86
N MET A 94 24.48 -16.50 19.02
CA MET A 94 23.13 -17.01 18.73
C MET A 94 22.86 -17.16 17.23
N SER A 95 23.70 -16.57 16.37
CA SER A 95 23.58 -16.67 14.90
C SER A 95 23.62 -18.11 14.39
N ILE A 96 24.28 -19.02 15.13
CA ILE A 96 24.44 -20.44 14.75
C ILE A 96 23.08 -21.16 14.57
N TYR A 97 22.05 -20.76 15.31
CA TYR A 97 20.72 -21.37 15.23
C TYR A 97 19.91 -20.96 13.99
N PHE A 98 20.48 -20.11 13.12
CA PHE A 98 19.89 -19.74 11.82
C PHE A 98 20.63 -20.37 10.62
N GLU A 99 21.80 -20.99 10.84
CA GLU A 99 22.71 -21.52 9.79
C GLU A 99 22.80 -23.06 9.80
N GLU A 100 22.16 -23.77 10.74
CA GLU A 100 22.30 -25.22 10.92
C GLU A 100 21.22 -26.00 10.11
N PRO A 101 21.58 -26.78 9.07
CA PRO A 101 20.61 -27.53 8.27
C PRO A 101 20.01 -28.71 9.04
N LEU A 102 18.68 -28.83 9.01
CA LEU A 102 17.95 -29.88 9.73
C LEU A 102 18.34 -31.28 9.24
N SER A 103 19.00 -32.07 10.08
CA SER A 103 19.34 -33.47 9.80
C SER A 103 19.49 -34.28 11.08
N GLY A 104 18.63 -35.31 11.25
CA GLY A 104 18.80 -36.36 12.27
C GLY A 104 17.55 -36.72 13.09
N LEU A 105 16.77 -37.68 12.58
CA LEU A 105 16.13 -38.83 13.30
C LEU A 105 15.25 -38.55 14.56
N CYS A 106 14.12 -39.21 14.81
CA CYS A 106 13.34 -40.29 14.18
C CYS A 106 11.90 -40.23 14.77
N GLY A 107 10.79 -40.61 14.12
CA GLY A 107 10.57 -41.16 12.79
C GLY A 107 9.07 -41.39 12.50
N GLU A 108 8.76 -42.43 11.72
CA GLU A 108 7.43 -42.91 11.29
C GLU A 108 6.65 -42.14 10.19
N GLN A 109 6.80 -42.66 8.97
CA GLN A 109 5.73 -42.93 7.97
C GLN A 109 4.89 -41.77 7.40
N SER A 110 5.33 -41.18 6.27
CA SER A 110 4.80 -41.53 4.93
C SER A 110 5.61 -40.82 3.81
N ASN A 111 5.42 -41.18 2.54
CA ASN A 111 6.47 -41.07 1.52
C ASN A 111 6.04 -40.41 0.18
N ARG A 112 6.60 -39.22 -0.12
CA ARG A 112 6.96 -38.67 -1.46
C ARG A 112 7.54 -37.26 -1.26
N GLY A 113 8.68 -36.87 -1.85
CA GLY A 113 9.67 -37.65 -2.61
C GLY A 113 10.96 -36.84 -2.79
N VAL A 114 12.07 -37.49 -3.14
CA VAL A 114 13.40 -36.87 -3.32
C VAL A 114 13.88 -37.11 -4.76
N PRO A 115 14.50 -36.13 -5.47
CA PRO A 115 14.77 -36.22 -6.91
C PRO A 115 15.73 -37.32 -7.37
N ASP A 116 15.63 -37.65 -8.67
CA ASP A 116 15.96 -38.96 -9.25
C ASP A 116 17.46 -39.33 -9.36
N TRP A 117 18.40 -38.45 -9.01
CA TRP A 117 19.83 -38.67 -9.29
C TRP A 117 20.56 -39.65 -8.35
N VAL A 118 19.86 -40.25 -7.37
CA VAL A 118 20.46 -40.98 -6.23
C VAL A 118 20.13 -42.50 -6.24
N ARG A 119 19.41 -43.05 -7.23
CA ARG A 119 18.99 -44.47 -7.20
C ARG A 119 19.06 -45.22 -8.53
N GLY A 120 20.29 -45.60 -8.90
CA GLY A 120 20.66 -46.61 -9.90
C GLY A 120 22.19 -46.78 -9.87
N ASP A 121 22.80 -47.97 -9.99
CA ASP A 121 22.27 -49.33 -10.20
C ASP A 121 23.16 -50.36 -9.48
N LEU A 122 22.66 -51.58 -9.27
CA LEU A 122 23.36 -52.83 -9.66
C LEU A 122 22.48 -54.08 -9.40
N SER A 123 22.45 -55.00 -10.38
CA SER A 123 21.76 -56.31 -10.43
C SER A 123 20.21 -56.30 -10.34
N GLY A 124 19.45 -56.98 -11.23
CA GLY A 124 19.77 -57.48 -12.57
C GLY A 124 19.13 -58.82 -12.96
N CYS A 125 18.25 -58.82 -13.98
CA CYS A 125 17.69 -59.96 -14.76
C CYS A 125 16.94 -61.07 -13.96
N THR A 126 15.95 -61.78 -14.51
CA THR A 126 15.47 -61.97 -15.91
C THR A 126 14.11 -61.28 -16.15
N ASP A 127 13.95 -60.48 -17.20
CA ASP A 127 13.56 -60.87 -18.58
C ASP A 127 12.18 -61.55 -18.69
N ASP A 128 11.23 -60.88 -19.36
CA ASP A 128 10.87 -61.27 -20.74
C ASP A 128 10.32 -60.09 -21.58
N SER A 129 10.70 -60.09 -22.86
CA SER A 129 10.01 -59.55 -24.05
C SER A 129 9.76 -58.04 -24.31
N LEU A 130 10.34 -57.59 -25.44
CA LEU A 130 10.02 -56.43 -26.31
C LEU A 130 10.33 -55.03 -25.73
N ALA A 131 11.50 -54.38 -25.96
CA ALA A 131 12.25 -54.10 -27.20
C ALA A 131 11.56 -53.04 -28.11
N ALA A 132 12.25 -52.03 -28.68
CA ALA A 132 13.69 -51.78 -28.86
C ALA A 132 13.94 -50.26 -29.19
N ASP A 133 15.12 -49.67 -29.51
CA ASP A 133 16.49 -50.17 -29.69
C ASP A 133 17.58 -49.03 -29.81
N LEU A 134 18.87 -49.41 -29.95
CA LEU A 134 20.07 -48.79 -30.59
C LEU A 134 20.44 -47.27 -30.39
N LEU A 135 21.72 -46.82 -30.32
CA LEU A 135 23.04 -47.47 -30.17
C LEU A 135 24.18 -46.50 -29.73
N LYS A 136 25.24 -47.09 -29.14
CA LYS A 136 26.66 -46.69 -28.95
C LYS A 136 27.20 -45.50 -29.82
N LYS A 137 28.14 -44.68 -29.33
CA LYS A 137 29.58 -45.06 -29.16
C LYS A 137 30.44 -44.18 -28.22
N ARG A 138 31.48 -44.85 -27.67
CA ARG A 138 32.76 -44.38 -27.06
C ARG A 138 33.66 -43.63 -28.11
N PRO A 139 34.87 -43.06 -27.81
CA PRO A 139 35.79 -43.33 -26.67
C PRO A 139 36.56 -42.13 -26.02
N SER A 140 37.32 -42.40 -24.93
CA SER A 140 38.67 -41.88 -24.52
C SER A 140 39.01 -40.36 -24.55
N SER A 141 39.85 -39.79 -23.66
CA SER A 141 40.59 -40.30 -22.48
C SER A 141 41.26 -39.17 -21.66
N THR A 142 41.49 -39.42 -20.37
CA THR A 142 42.37 -38.74 -19.39
C THR A 142 43.88 -39.07 -19.62
N PRO A 143 44.90 -38.71 -18.78
CA PRO A 143 45.01 -37.81 -17.59
C PRO A 143 46.34 -36.98 -17.43
N VAL A 144 46.55 -36.43 -16.21
CA VAL A 144 47.80 -36.16 -15.42
C VAL A 144 48.58 -34.81 -15.53
N ARG A 145 49.10 -34.40 -14.34
CA ARG A 145 50.25 -33.51 -13.99
C ARG A 145 49.96 -32.00 -13.80
N ALA A 146 50.59 -31.29 -12.85
CA ALA A 146 51.47 -31.67 -11.72
C ALA A 146 51.53 -30.60 -10.60
N LEU A 147 52.24 -30.90 -9.49
CA LEU A 147 52.48 -30.04 -8.33
C LEU A 147 53.46 -28.86 -8.61
N HIS A 148 53.21 -27.70 -7.98
CA HIS A 148 54.15 -26.74 -7.34
C HIS A 148 53.49 -25.34 -7.23
N ARG A 149 53.97 -24.32 -6.50
CA ARG A 149 54.68 -24.15 -5.20
C ARG A 149 55.05 -22.65 -5.11
N ARG A 150 54.91 -21.98 -3.95
CA ARG A 150 55.36 -20.57 -3.70
C ARG A 150 54.60 -19.51 -4.54
N ARG A 151 54.67 -18.19 -4.29
CA ARG A 151 54.76 -17.36 -3.05
C ARG A 151 54.72 -15.86 -3.48
N LEU A 152 54.18 -15.00 -2.61
CA LEU A 152 54.67 -13.64 -2.27
C LEU A 152 54.78 -12.51 -3.32
N ASN A 153 54.78 -11.29 -2.76
CA ASN A 153 55.41 -10.03 -3.21
C ASN A 153 54.69 -9.23 -4.32
N GLU A 154 54.34 -7.94 -4.07
CA GLU A 154 55.18 -6.72 -3.87
C GLU A 154 55.75 -6.24 -5.22
N GLU A 155 55.93 -4.94 -5.52
CA GLU A 155 55.92 -3.69 -4.72
C GLU A 155 54.87 -2.67 -5.34
N GLU A 156 54.76 -1.37 -5.06
CA GLU A 156 55.55 -0.39 -4.30
C GLU A 156 54.70 0.87 -3.91
N ASN A 157 55.27 1.73 -3.04
CA ASN A 157 55.06 3.19 -2.90
C ASN A 157 53.75 3.81 -2.35
N SER A 158 53.88 4.40 -1.14
CA SER A 158 53.85 5.85 -0.85
C SER A 158 52.71 6.73 -1.44
N SER A 159 52.01 7.61 -0.70
CA SER A 159 52.39 8.31 0.55
C SER A 159 51.20 8.97 1.31
N LEU A 160 51.45 9.33 2.57
CA LEU A 160 50.67 10.26 3.43
C LEU A 160 51.11 11.73 3.15
N PRO A 161 50.41 12.82 3.59
CA PRO A 161 49.80 12.99 4.94
C PRO A 161 48.52 13.88 4.97
N MET A 162 48.01 14.46 6.07
CA MET A 162 48.43 14.53 7.49
C MET A 162 47.23 14.69 8.47
N SER A 163 47.38 14.20 9.70
CA SER A 163 46.83 14.63 11.02
C SER A 163 45.40 15.23 11.18
N SER A 164 44.70 15.09 12.31
CA SER A 164 45.14 14.74 13.67
C SER A 164 44.04 14.10 14.54
N SER A 165 44.40 13.77 15.78
CA SER A 165 43.62 13.23 16.90
C SER A 165 44.33 13.73 18.19
N PRO A 166 43.87 13.56 19.47
CA PRO A 166 42.99 12.47 19.92
C PRO A 166 42.07 12.68 21.18
N LEU A 167 41.20 11.69 21.41
CA LEU A 167 40.91 10.97 22.68
C LEU A 167 40.82 11.65 24.09
N LYS A 168 39.79 11.15 24.82
CA LYS A 168 39.80 10.54 26.20
C LYS A 168 39.34 11.31 27.45
N GLN A 169 38.16 10.85 27.91
CA GLN A 169 37.85 10.29 29.25
C GLN A 169 37.69 11.20 30.50
N ALA A 170 36.76 10.78 31.35
CA ALA A 170 36.39 11.36 32.65
C ALA A 170 37.07 10.65 33.84
N PRO A 171 36.83 11.09 35.09
CA PRO A 171 36.76 10.13 36.20
C PRO A 171 35.78 10.46 37.36
N ARG A 172 34.89 9.50 37.69
CA ARG A 172 34.57 9.01 39.08
C ARG A 172 33.95 10.07 40.06
N LYS A 173 33.53 9.83 41.32
CA LYS A 173 32.87 8.75 42.12
C LYS A 173 32.18 9.46 43.34
N ASP A 174 31.33 8.89 44.20
CA ASP A 174 30.84 7.52 44.44
C ASP A 174 29.37 7.52 44.97
N ALA A 175 28.89 6.44 45.62
CA ALA A 175 27.49 6.29 46.08
C ALA A 175 27.26 6.04 47.59
N ARG A 176 26.12 6.53 48.14
CA ARG A 176 25.26 6.05 49.29
C ARG A 176 24.14 7.10 49.53
N ARG A 177 22.84 6.79 49.73
CA ARG A 177 22.11 6.12 50.87
C ARG A 177 22.12 6.95 52.19
N VAL A 178 21.04 7.10 52.97
CA VAL A 178 19.61 6.66 52.88
C VAL A 178 18.69 7.46 53.85
N ASP A 179 17.38 7.56 53.54
CA ASP A 179 16.15 7.73 54.39
C ASP A 179 15.10 8.56 53.59
N GLY A 180 13.77 8.47 53.69
CA GLY A 180 12.77 7.63 54.41
C GLY A 180 11.33 8.15 54.06
N VAL A 181 10.17 7.69 54.57
CA VAL A 181 9.75 6.44 55.25
C VAL A 181 8.19 6.41 55.39
N LEU A 182 7.48 5.30 55.02
CA LEU A 182 6.03 4.99 55.30
C LEU A 182 4.93 5.92 54.68
N LYS A 183 3.61 5.60 54.53
CA LYS A 183 2.81 4.33 54.36
C LYS A 183 1.31 4.65 54.06
N ALA A 184 0.60 3.76 53.35
CA ALA A 184 -0.88 3.53 53.32
C ALA A 184 -1.80 4.19 52.24
N ASN A 185 -2.89 3.46 51.95
CA ASN A 185 -4.04 3.66 51.03
C ASN A 185 -5.10 4.67 51.58
N PRO A 186 -6.19 5.11 50.86
CA PRO A 186 -6.95 4.35 49.83
C PRO A 186 -7.72 5.08 48.68
N TYR A 187 -8.23 4.26 47.75
CA TYR A 187 -9.49 4.37 46.96
C TYR A 187 -9.78 5.52 45.98
N SER A 188 -10.85 5.28 45.20
CA SER A 188 -11.47 6.05 44.11
C SER A 188 -10.64 6.17 42.83
N ASP A 189 -11.07 5.66 41.66
CA ASP A 189 -12.36 5.72 40.92
C ASP A 189 -12.33 6.87 39.91
N ASP A 190 -12.31 6.51 38.63
CA ASP A 190 -11.80 7.31 37.52
C ASP A 190 -12.71 7.14 36.29
N SER A 191 -13.82 7.88 36.31
CA SER A 191 -14.74 8.07 35.19
C SER A 191 -14.56 9.49 34.62
N ASP A 192 -15.20 9.77 33.47
CA ASP A 192 -15.25 11.10 32.81
C ASP A 192 -13.98 11.61 32.11
N LEU A 193 -13.35 10.76 31.27
CA LEU A 193 -12.41 11.23 30.23
C LEU A 193 -13.10 11.90 29.02
N GLU A 194 -14.41 12.21 29.11
CA GLU A 194 -15.23 12.72 27.99
C GLU A 194 -15.59 14.23 28.12
N ALA A 195 -14.97 14.95 29.08
CA ALA A 195 -15.30 16.34 29.39
C ALA A 195 -14.32 17.42 28.88
N CYS A 196 -13.16 17.07 28.32
CA CYS A 196 -12.05 18.02 28.05
C CYS A 196 -11.71 18.26 26.56
N LEU A 197 -12.62 18.00 25.61
CA LEU A 197 -12.42 18.27 24.18
C LEU A 197 -13.45 19.22 23.54
N ASN A 198 -14.08 20.12 24.32
CA ASN A 198 -15.00 21.15 23.84
C ASN A 198 -14.73 22.53 24.50
N SER A 199 -13.55 23.11 24.27
CA SER A 199 -13.23 24.47 24.76
C SER A 199 -12.23 25.26 23.89
N TRP A 200 -12.25 25.06 22.57
CA TRP A 200 -11.35 25.74 21.62
C TRP A 200 -12.16 26.52 20.56
N SER A 201 -12.86 27.56 21.01
CA SER A 201 -13.58 28.51 20.16
C SER A 201 -13.44 29.94 20.67
N LEU A 202 -12.91 30.83 19.81
CA LEU A 202 -12.95 32.29 19.88
C LEU A 202 -12.16 32.98 21.01
N GLY A 203 -10.86 33.16 20.77
CA GLY A 203 -10.03 34.21 21.37
C GLY A 203 -9.35 35.03 20.28
N ILE A 204 -10.01 36.07 19.74
CA ILE A 204 -9.42 36.97 18.73
C ILE A 204 -8.59 38.04 19.46
N GLU A 205 -7.32 37.74 19.72
CA GLU A 205 -6.40 38.72 20.31
C GLU A 205 -5.95 39.76 19.28
N ASN A 206 -6.54 40.95 19.41
CA ASN A 206 -6.25 42.13 18.62
C ASN A 206 -4.87 42.71 18.99
N PRO A 207 -3.88 42.79 18.08
CA PRO A 207 -2.51 43.20 18.40
C PRO A 207 -2.42 44.69 18.77
N ARG A 208 -2.44 44.98 20.07
CA ARG A 208 -2.37 46.34 20.62
C ARG A 208 -0.95 46.94 20.58
N TYR A 209 -0.55 47.42 19.41
CA TYR A 209 0.47 48.48 19.29
C TYR A 209 -0.03 49.55 18.31
N LEU A 210 0.41 50.81 18.51
CA LEU A 210 0.00 52.01 17.76
C LEU A 210 -1.43 52.55 18.00
N ARG A 211 -1.70 53.07 19.21
CA ARG A 211 -2.47 54.32 19.39
C ARG A 211 -2.24 54.96 20.76
N GLU A 212 -1.49 56.05 20.79
CA GLU A 212 -1.48 57.05 21.87
C GLU A 212 -1.85 58.43 21.30
N ASN A 213 -2.59 59.22 22.08
CA ASN A 213 -2.90 60.66 21.91
C ASN A 213 -3.95 61.04 22.99
N PRO A 214 -3.99 62.27 23.56
CA PRO A 214 -3.08 63.42 23.41
C PRO A 214 -2.53 63.97 24.77
N ILE A 215 -1.93 65.18 24.74
CA ILE A 215 -1.16 65.87 25.80
C ILE A 215 -2.05 66.56 26.87
N PRO A 216 -1.54 66.83 28.11
CA PRO A 216 -1.38 68.23 28.54
C PRO A 216 -0.16 68.59 29.45
N PHE A 217 0.57 69.65 29.07
CA PHE A 217 1.33 70.67 29.85
C PHE A 217 2.54 70.36 30.80
N CYS A 218 3.70 70.93 30.41
CA CYS A 218 4.69 71.80 31.12
C CYS A 218 4.62 72.01 32.67
N PRO A 219 5.74 72.32 33.39
CA PRO A 219 6.70 73.38 32.99
C PRO A 219 8.21 73.35 33.44
N MET A 220 8.97 74.31 32.89
CA MET A 220 10.08 75.10 33.52
C MET A 220 11.38 74.42 34.02
N LEU A 221 12.49 74.54 33.26
CA LEU A 221 13.60 75.49 33.50
C LEU A 221 14.87 75.15 32.68
N THR A 222 15.49 76.17 32.07
CA THR A 222 16.86 76.13 31.52
C THR A 222 17.68 77.26 32.15
N SER A 223 18.93 76.98 32.55
CA SER A 223 19.82 77.98 33.17
C SER A 223 21.16 78.10 32.45
N SER A 224 21.31 79.22 31.75
CA SER A 224 22.56 80.01 31.61
C SER A 224 23.92 79.29 31.58
N PHE A 225 24.63 79.41 30.45
CA PHE A 225 25.99 79.98 30.50
C PHE A 225 26.37 80.72 29.21
N GLU A 226 26.72 82.00 29.33
CA GLU A 226 27.32 82.82 28.28
C GLU A 226 28.73 83.27 28.69
N ARG A 227 29.73 83.07 27.81
CA ARG A 227 30.70 84.11 27.41
C ARG A 227 31.74 83.63 26.38
N ASN A 228 31.78 84.33 25.23
CA ASN A 228 32.80 85.31 24.80
C ASN A 228 34.30 84.98 25.05
N ASN A 229 35.27 85.34 24.19
CA ASN A 229 35.18 86.19 22.98
C ASN A 229 36.37 86.02 22.01
N THR A 230 36.15 86.50 20.78
CA THR A 230 37.09 87.24 19.90
C THR A 230 38.58 86.82 19.77
N PHE A 231 38.99 86.50 18.54
CA PHE A 231 40.09 87.21 17.83
C PHE A 231 39.90 87.08 16.32
N ALA A 232 40.51 87.97 15.52
CA ALA A 232 40.28 88.09 14.07
C ALA A 232 41.56 87.85 13.26
N ASN A 233 41.41 87.27 12.05
CA ASN A 233 41.83 87.92 10.79
C ASN A 233 41.30 87.17 9.54
N ASP A 234 40.92 87.97 8.54
CA ASP A 234 40.92 87.78 7.07
C ASP A 234 40.44 86.51 6.34
N HIS A 235 39.80 86.78 5.19
CA HIS A 235 39.49 85.90 4.03
C HIS A 235 38.39 84.81 4.12
N ASP A 236 37.18 85.23 3.72
CA ASP A 236 36.06 84.46 3.12
C ASP A 236 35.65 83.12 3.79
N PRO A 237 34.67 83.17 4.71
CA PRO A 237 34.07 81.98 5.33
C PRO A 237 32.79 81.47 4.63
N GLN A 238 31.91 82.37 4.15
CA GLN A 238 30.52 82.01 3.80
C GLN A 238 30.44 81.00 2.63
N SER A 239 31.35 81.10 1.66
CA SER A 239 31.45 80.17 0.53
C SER A 239 31.76 78.72 0.97
N LYS A 240 32.49 78.54 2.08
CA LYS A 240 32.92 77.22 2.59
C LYS A 240 31.86 76.57 3.46
N GLU A 241 31.26 77.32 4.38
CA GLU A 241 30.22 76.79 5.27
C GLU A 241 28.96 76.37 4.49
N MET A 242 28.56 77.16 3.49
CA MET A 242 27.42 76.82 2.64
C MET A 242 27.70 75.59 1.76
N LYS A 243 28.95 75.37 1.33
CA LYS A 243 29.36 74.12 0.65
C LYS A 243 29.29 72.91 1.58
N ILE A 244 29.70 73.04 2.85
CA ILE A 244 29.58 71.95 3.84
C ILE A 244 28.10 71.58 4.03
N LYS A 245 27.22 72.56 4.27
CA LYS A 245 25.77 72.32 4.44
C LYS A 245 25.11 71.72 3.19
N VAL A 246 25.55 72.10 1.98
CA VAL A 246 25.08 71.48 0.72
C VAL A 246 25.58 70.05 0.55
N LEU A 247 26.82 69.73 0.95
CA LEU A 247 27.34 68.36 0.94
C LEU A 247 26.65 67.48 2.00
N GLU A 248 26.38 68.03 3.17
CA GLU A 248 25.68 67.36 4.27
C GLU A 248 24.20 67.09 3.93
N ALA A 249 23.52 68.07 3.31
CA ALA A 249 22.18 67.88 2.75
C ALA A 249 22.16 66.81 1.64
N LYS A 250 23.15 66.82 0.73
CA LYS A 250 23.30 65.74 -0.28
C LYS A 250 23.56 64.38 0.35
N HIS A 251 24.35 64.30 1.42
CA HIS A 251 24.58 63.05 2.14
C HIS A 251 23.30 62.53 2.81
N GLN A 252 22.45 63.42 3.34
CA GLN A 252 21.13 63.04 3.86
C GLN A 252 20.16 62.62 2.74
N GLU A 253 20.15 63.31 1.59
CA GLU A 253 19.38 62.94 0.39
C GLU A 253 19.81 61.56 -0.16
N GLU A 254 21.11 61.31 -0.20
CA GLU A 254 21.70 60.03 -0.61
C GLU A 254 21.38 58.92 0.39
N LYS A 255 21.48 59.18 1.69
CA LYS A 255 21.06 58.24 2.75
C LYS A 255 19.57 57.91 2.64
N LEU A 256 18.71 58.89 2.36
CA LEU A 256 17.28 58.67 2.13
C LEU A 256 17.03 57.86 0.84
N ARG A 257 17.75 58.13 -0.26
CA ARG A 257 17.68 57.30 -1.48
C ARG A 257 18.15 55.87 -1.24
N MET A 258 19.19 55.66 -0.44
CA MET A 258 19.68 54.33 -0.09
C MET A 258 18.69 53.58 0.79
N GLN A 259 18.02 54.26 1.72
CA GLN A 259 16.92 53.70 2.49
C GLN A 259 15.74 53.31 1.58
N GLN A 260 15.28 54.22 0.71
CA GLN A 260 14.20 53.95 -0.26
C GLN A 260 14.52 52.78 -1.21
N ARG A 261 15.79 52.62 -1.63
CA ARG A 261 16.24 51.46 -2.43
C ARG A 261 16.21 50.17 -1.63
N HIS A 262 16.76 50.19 -0.41
CA HIS A 262 16.72 49.04 0.50
C HIS A 262 15.28 48.59 0.74
N ASP A 263 14.38 49.52 1.05
CA ASP A 263 12.99 49.20 1.40
C ASP A 263 12.22 48.67 0.17
N ALA A 264 12.45 49.24 -1.02
CA ALA A 264 11.90 48.71 -2.27
C ALA A 264 12.49 47.35 -2.69
N ASP A 265 13.73 47.04 -2.31
CA ASP A 265 14.34 45.71 -2.53
C ASP A 265 13.85 44.68 -1.50
N VAL A 266 13.59 45.09 -0.25
CA VAL A 266 12.90 44.27 0.75
C VAL A 266 11.46 43.99 0.32
N GLU A 267 10.74 44.97 -0.21
CA GLU A 267 9.37 44.82 -0.73
C GLU A 267 9.33 43.79 -1.88
N LYS A 268 10.25 43.86 -2.85
CA LYS A 268 10.41 42.82 -3.89
C LYS A 268 10.70 41.43 -3.33
N ILE A 269 11.47 41.32 -2.25
CA ILE A 269 11.77 40.04 -1.59
C ILE A 269 10.51 39.51 -0.90
N LEU A 270 9.73 40.36 -0.24
CA LEU A 270 8.46 40.01 0.37
C LEU A 270 7.43 39.58 -0.69
N ASP A 271 7.25 40.33 -1.77
CA ASP A 271 6.37 39.97 -2.89
C ASP A 271 6.76 38.63 -3.51
N ARG A 272 8.05 38.41 -3.75
CA ARG A 272 8.54 37.13 -4.29
C ARG A 272 8.28 35.97 -3.33
N LYS A 273 8.46 36.17 -2.02
CA LYS A 273 8.19 35.15 -1.01
C LYS A 273 6.70 34.92 -0.79
N ASN A 274 5.86 35.95 -0.91
CA ASN A 274 4.40 35.82 -0.93
C ASN A 274 3.94 35.02 -2.15
N GLY A 275 4.53 35.27 -3.33
CA GLY A 275 4.34 34.48 -4.55
C GLY A 275 4.70 33.00 -4.36
N GLU A 276 5.93 32.70 -3.89
CA GLU A 276 6.35 31.33 -3.55
C GLU A 276 5.40 30.64 -2.55
N ILE A 277 4.93 31.39 -1.54
CA ILE A 277 3.98 30.91 -0.52
C ILE A 277 2.61 30.62 -1.14
N ASP A 278 2.11 31.47 -2.05
CA ASP A 278 0.81 31.29 -2.69
C ASP A 278 0.82 30.21 -3.79
N GLU A 279 1.94 30.04 -4.50
CA GLU A 279 2.22 28.87 -5.33
C GLU A 279 2.17 27.58 -4.50
N MET A 280 2.84 27.55 -3.34
CA MET A 280 2.79 26.41 -2.42
C MET A 280 1.36 26.17 -1.87
N LYS A 281 0.62 27.21 -1.48
CA LYS A 281 -0.81 27.08 -1.10
C LYS A 281 -1.68 26.59 -2.26
N SER A 282 -1.33 26.92 -3.51
CA SER A 282 -2.04 26.46 -4.70
C SER A 282 -1.77 24.97 -4.94
N LEU A 283 -0.50 24.55 -4.90
CA LEU A 283 -0.08 23.15 -5.00
C LEU A 283 -0.70 22.27 -3.90
N TYR A 284 -0.73 22.74 -2.64
CA TYR A 284 -1.40 22.02 -1.55
C TYR A 284 -2.91 21.91 -1.76
N ARG A 285 -3.59 22.98 -2.19
CA ARG A 285 -5.04 22.93 -2.49
C ARG A 285 -5.35 22.03 -3.70
N ALA A 286 -4.50 22.00 -4.72
CA ALA A 286 -4.61 21.07 -5.83
C ALA A 286 -4.44 19.61 -5.37
N LYS A 287 -3.39 19.30 -4.59
CA LYS A 287 -3.15 17.96 -4.02
C LYS A 287 -4.27 17.52 -3.07
N GLN A 288 -4.82 18.44 -2.27
CA GLN A 288 -6.01 18.15 -1.47
C GLN A 288 -7.19 17.78 -2.37
N LYS A 289 -7.52 18.60 -3.38
CA LYS A 289 -8.62 18.35 -4.33
C LYS A 289 -8.47 17.00 -5.05
N GLU A 290 -7.27 16.67 -5.54
CA GLU A 290 -6.95 15.34 -6.10
C GLU A 290 -7.28 14.20 -5.13
N SER A 291 -6.90 14.35 -3.85
CA SER A 291 -7.14 13.33 -2.83
C SER A 291 -8.63 13.19 -2.49
N GLU A 292 -9.37 14.30 -2.40
CA GLU A 292 -10.81 14.29 -2.20
C GLU A 292 -11.55 13.68 -3.40
N GLU A 293 -11.12 13.97 -4.63
CA GLU A 293 -11.68 13.32 -5.83
C GLU A 293 -11.38 11.82 -5.86
N MET A 294 -10.21 11.38 -5.38
CA MET A 294 -9.91 9.96 -5.21
C MET A 294 -10.78 9.32 -4.14
N ILE A 295 -11.03 10.00 -3.02
CA ILE A 295 -11.96 9.56 -1.97
C ILE A 295 -13.38 9.40 -2.54
N ARG A 296 -13.93 10.43 -3.21
CA ARG A 296 -15.25 10.36 -3.88
C ARG A 296 -15.36 9.22 -4.90
N LYS A 297 -14.27 8.92 -5.63
CA LYS A 297 -14.19 7.78 -6.56
C LYS A 297 -14.20 6.43 -5.84
N LEU A 298 -13.59 6.33 -4.66
CA LEU A 298 -13.62 5.13 -3.82
C LEU A 298 -14.97 4.95 -3.11
N GLU A 299 -15.56 6.03 -2.59
CA GLU A 299 -16.89 6.04 -1.96
C GLU A 299 -17.96 5.55 -2.94
N LYS A 300 -17.96 6.04 -4.18
CA LYS A 300 -18.87 5.56 -5.24
C LYS A 300 -18.69 4.07 -5.57
N LYS A 301 -17.45 3.55 -5.52
CA LYS A 301 -17.19 2.10 -5.67
C LYS A 301 -17.74 1.31 -4.48
N VAL A 302 -17.50 1.76 -3.26
CA VAL A 302 -18.05 1.14 -2.03
C VAL A 302 -19.58 1.14 -2.05
N GLN A 303 -20.22 2.25 -2.45
CA GLN A 303 -21.68 2.29 -2.63
C GLN A 303 -22.19 1.30 -3.68
N SER A 304 -21.42 1.06 -4.75
CA SER A 304 -21.82 0.07 -5.77
C SER A 304 -21.72 -1.35 -5.24
N VAL A 305 -20.58 -1.72 -4.65
CA VAL A 305 -20.38 -3.02 -4.01
C VAL A 305 -21.42 -3.28 -2.90
N LEU A 306 -21.82 -2.25 -2.14
CA LEU A 306 -22.91 -2.36 -1.17
C LEU A 306 -24.28 -2.62 -1.82
N ARG A 307 -24.61 -1.95 -2.94
CA ARG A 307 -25.85 -2.21 -3.69
C ARG A 307 -25.85 -3.59 -4.35
N GLU A 308 -24.71 -4.03 -4.88
CA GLU A 308 -24.52 -5.36 -5.46
C GLU A 308 -24.65 -6.44 -4.39
N SER A 309 -24.04 -6.26 -3.21
CA SER A 309 -24.19 -7.14 -2.06
C SER A 309 -25.64 -7.18 -1.54
N GLN A 310 -26.33 -6.04 -1.47
CA GLN A 310 -27.75 -5.95 -1.08
C GLN A 310 -28.63 -6.81 -2.00
N VAL A 311 -28.46 -6.70 -3.33
CA VAL A 311 -29.21 -7.49 -4.32
C VAL A 311 -28.87 -8.99 -4.23
N ILE A 312 -27.61 -9.34 -3.94
CA ILE A 312 -27.21 -10.74 -3.71
C ILE A 312 -27.89 -11.30 -2.45
N CYS A 313 -27.92 -10.55 -1.35
CA CYS A 313 -28.64 -10.92 -0.13
C CYS A 313 -30.13 -11.12 -0.42
N GLU A 314 -30.83 -10.14 -1.01
CA GLU A 314 -32.26 -10.23 -1.33
C GLU A 314 -32.60 -11.40 -2.28
N SER A 315 -31.69 -11.73 -3.21
CA SER A 315 -31.81 -12.92 -4.07
C SER A 315 -31.68 -14.23 -3.28
N LYS A 316 -30.75 -14.29 -2.31
CA LYS A 316 -30.57 -15.45 -1.44
C LYS A 316 -31.70 -15.60 -0.42
N GLU A 317 -32.20 -14.50 0.15
CA GLU A 317 -33.39 -14.47 1.01
C GLU A 317 -34.60 -15.08 0.29
N LYS A 318 -34.82 -14.72 -1.00
CA LYS A 318 -35.88 -15.29 -1.83
C LYS A 318 -35.70 -16.79 -2.04
N GLN A 319 -34.51 -17.24 -2.45
CA GLN A 319 -34.20 -18.67 -2.61
C GLN A 319 -34.42 -19.47 -1.32
N ILE A 320 -34.01 -18.93 -0.17
CA ILE A 320 -34.26 -19.54 1.16
C ILE A 320 -35.76 -19.60 1.46
N SER A 321 -36.52 -18.54 1.15
CA SER A 321 -37.98 -18.51 1.37
C SER A 321 -38.75 -19.50 0.49
N GLU A 322 -38.27 -19.75 -0.73
CA GLU A 322 -38.84 -20.71 -1.68
C GLU A 322 -38.53 -22.15 -1.28
N LEU A 323 -37.26 -22.44 -0.96
CA LEU A 323 -36.84 -23.73 -0.41
C LEU A 323 -37.58 -24.06 0.89
N LYS A 324 -37.79 -23.05 1.77
CA LYS A 324 -38.59 -23.23 2.98
C LYS A 324 -40.03 -23.58 2.66
N LYS A 325 -40.72 -22.85 1.77
CA LYS A 325 -42.10 -23.20 1.34
C LYS A 325 -42.21 -24.62 0.79
N MET A 326 -41.23 -25.05 -0.01
CA MET A 326 -41.20 -26.42 -0.55
C MET A 326 -40.98 -27.47 0.55
N SER A 327 -40.12 -27.19 1.52
CA SER A 327 -39.89 -28.04 2.71
C SER A 327 -41.13 -28.12 3.59
N ASP A 328 -41.75 -26.98 3.92
CA ASP A 328 -42.95 -26.90 4.76
C ASP A 328 -44.13 -27.64 4.09
N HIS A 329 -44.34 -27.45 2.78
CA HIS A 329 -45.36 -28.18 2.01
C HIS A 329 -45.10 -29.69 1.93
N SER A 330 -43.84 -30.11 1.83
CA SER A 330 -43.46 -31.52 1.89
C SER A 330 -43.72 -32.13 3.26
N ALA A 331 -43.39 -31.40 4.35
CA ALA A 331 -43.66 -31.83 5.71
C ALA A 331 -45.16 -31.91 6.02
N ASP A 332 -45.95 -30.94 5.56
CA ASP A 332 -47.42 -30.96 5.64
C ASP A 332 -48.01 -32.16 4.89
N SER A 333 -47.54 -32.44 3.67
CA SER A 333 -47.98 -33.60 2.88
C SER A 333 -47.68 -34.93 3.58
N ILE A 334 -46.47 -35.07 4.15
CA ILE A 334 -46.07 -36.25 4.92
C ILE A 334 -46.90 -36.37 6.22
N ARG A 335 -47.14 -35.26 6.93
CA ARG A 335 -47.98 -35.25 8.14
C ARG A 335 -49.41 -35.71 7.82
N ASN A 336 -50.04 -35.14 6.80
CA ASN A 336 -51.40 -35.51 6.37
C ASN A 336 -51.48 -37.00 5.97
N GLU A 337 -50.41 -37.56 5.42
CA GLU A 337 -50.33 -38.98 5.05
C GLU A 337 -50.10 -39.91 6.26
N LEU A 338 -49.38 -39.44 7.29
CA LEU A 338 -49.25 -40.14 8.58
C LEU A 338 -50.54 -40.07 9.39
N GLU A 339 -51.24 -38.94 9.39
CA GLU A 339 -52.57 -38.77 10.02
C GLU A 339 -53.60 -39.74 9.43
N LYS A 340 -53.67 -39.88 8.10
CA LYS A 340 -54.52 -40.90 7.45
C LYS A 340 -54.18 -42.33 7.91
N LYS A 341 -52.88 -42.66 8.00
CA LYS A 341 -52.42 -44.00 8.44
C LYS A 341 -52.74 -44.26 9.90
N LEU A 342 -52.65 -43.24 10.76
CA LEU A 342 -53.09 -43.30 12.14
C LEU A 342 -54.61 -43.54 12.22
N HIS A 343 -55.42 -42.79 11.47
CA HIS A 343 -56.87 -42.98 11.44
C HIS A 343 -57.28 -44.37 10.92
N ALA A 344 -56.61 -44.89 9.88
CA ALA A 344 -56.84 -46.25 9.38
C ALA A 344 -56.49 -47.31 10.45
N ALA A 345 -55.31 -47.22 11.06
CA ALA A 345 -54.88 -48.16 12.11
C ALA A 345 -55.78 -48.12 13.36
N VAL A 346 -56.31 -46.94 13.72
CA VAL A 346 -57.31 -46.81 14.80
C VAL A 346 -58.61 -47.51 14.41
N ALA A 347 -59.12 -47.31 13.19
CA ALA A 347 -60.34 -47.99 12.72
C ALA A 347 -60.18 -49.52 12.66
N ASP A 348 -59.02 -50.01 12.22
CA ASP A 348 -58.69 -51.44 12.23
C ASP A 348 -58.64 -51.99 13.67
N MET A 349 -57.99 -51.27 14.59
CA MET A 349 -57.96 -51.63 16.02
C MET A 349 -59.34 -51.63 16.67
N GLU A 350 -60.21 -50.68 16.34
CA GLU A 350 -61.61 -50.65 16.81
C GLU A 350 -62.42 -51.82 16.23
N GLN A 351 -62.19 -52.19 14.97
CA GLN A 351 -62.84 -53.35 14.35
C GLN A 351 -62.37 -54.67 14.98
N GLU A 352 -61.07 -54.84 15.24
CA GLU A 352 -60.54 -56.02 15.95
C GLU A 352 -60.98 -56.08 17.41
N LYS A 353 -61.04 -54.94 18.11
CA LYS A 353 -61.64 -54.85 19.44
C LYS A 353 -63.10 -55.33 19.43
N TYR A 354 -63.90 -54.90 18.45
CA TYR A 354 -65.28 -55.36 18.29
C TYR A 354 -65.39 -56.86 17.98
N LYS A 355 -64.56 -57.39 17.06
CA LYS A 355 -64.49 -58.82 16.75
C LYS A 355 -64.13 -59.66 17.98
N MET A 356 -63.12 -59.23 18.74
CA MET A 356 -62.68 -59.89 19.97
C MET A 356 -63.72 -59.82 21.08
N GLN A 357 -64.40 -58.68 21.25
CA GLN A 357 -65.49 -58.54 22.22
C GLN A 357 -66.70 -59.42 21.85
N LYS A 358 -67.06 -59.49 20.57
CA LYS A 358 -68.11 -60.40 20.07
C LYS A 358 -67.75 -61.86 20.37
N LYS A 359 -66.54 -62.29 19.98
CA LYS A 359 -66.04 -63.65 20.26
C LYS A 359 -65.95 -63.96 21.75
N HIS A 360 -65.61 -63.00 22.60
CA HIS A 360 -65.59 -63.22 24.04
C HIS A 360 -67.01 -63.46 24.60
N THR A 361 -68.01 -62.72 24.13
CA THR A 361 -69.43 -62.95 24.47
C THR A 361 -69.89 -64.33 24.01
N GLU A 362 -69.54 -64.74 22.78
CA GLU A 362 -69.86 -66.07 22.22
C GLU A 362 -69.22 -67.20 23.05
N ASN A 363 -67.92 -67.11 23.32
CA ASN A 363 -67.21 -68.05 24.19
C ASN A 363 -67.80 -68.12 25.62
N ILE A 364 -68.30 -67.01 26.18
CA ILE A 364 -68.97 -67.00 27.50
C ILE A 364 -70.31 -67.75 27.43
N GLN A 365 -71.07 -67.58 26.34
CA GLN A 365 -72.34 -68.30 26.14
C GLN A 365 -72.09 -69.82 26.03
N GLU A 366 -71.14 -70.24 25.19
CA GLU A 366 -70.73 -71.65 25.08
C GLU A 366 -70.26 -72.23 26.43
N LEU A 367 -69.44 -71.50 27.19
CA LEU A 367 -68.97 -71.94 28.51
C LEU A 367 -70.09 -72.02 29.55
N LEU A 368 -71.07 -71.12 29.53
CA LEU A 368 -72.24 -71.20 30.41
C LEU A 368 -73.13 -72.39 30.04
N GLU A 369 -73.31 -72.67 28.75
CA GLU A 369 -74.09 -73.82 28.28
C GLU A 369 -73.42 -75.16 28.62
N ASP A 370 -72.11 -75.33 28.40
CA ASP A 370 -71.38 -76.53 28.84
C ASP A 370 -71.34 -76.64 30.37
N THR A 371 -71.12 -75.53 31.09
CA THR A 371 -71.12 -75.55 32.56
C THR A 371 -72.48 -75.94 33.12
N ASN A 372 -73.59 -75.46 32.55
CA ASN A 372 -74.93 -75.88 32.94
C ASN A 372 -75.19 -77.37 32.61
N GLN A 373 -74.80 -77.84 31.42
CA GLN A 373 -74.87 -79.27 31.08
C GLN A 373 -73.96 -80.15 31.96
N ARG A 374 -72.86 -79.59 32.49
CA ARG A 374 -71.89 -80.30 33.33
C ARG A 374 -72.29 -80.27 34.80
N LEU A 375 -72.90 -79.19 35.29
CA LEU A 375 -73.57 -79.15 36.60
C LEU A 375 -74.69 -80.18 36.67
N ALA A 376 -75.57 -80.24 35.67
CA ALA A 376 -76.61 -81.26 35.56
C ALA A 376 -76.08 -82.71 35.46
N ARG A 377 -74.76 -82.91 35.25
CA ARG A 377 -74.06 -84.21 35.28
C ARG A 377 -73.16 -84.39 36.53
N MET A 378 -72.95 -83.34 37.32
CA MET A 378 -72.10 -83.32 38.53
C MET A 378 -72.94 -83.27 39.82
N GLU A 379 -74.16 -82.73 39.76
CA GLU A 379 -75.18 -82.83 40.81
C GLU A 379 -75.56 -84.31 41.09
N SER A 380 -75.35 -85.20 40.12
CA SER A 380 -75.43 -86.66 40.28
C SER A 380 -74.16 -87.33 40.83
N GLU A 381 -73.01 -86.63 40.91
CA GLU A 381 -71.71 -87.21 41.25
C GLU A 381 -70.79 -86.26 42.07
N ASN A 382 -71.05 -86.10 43.37
CA ASN A 382 -70.11 -86.22 44.52
C ASN A 382 -70.45 -85.29 45.70
N SER A 383 -70.27 -85.81 46.92
CA SER A 383 -70.30 -85.05 48.18
C SER A 383 -69.20 -85.52 49.15
N ALA A 384 -67.95 -85.62 48.67
CA ALA A 384 -66.83 -86.21 49.43
C ALA A 384 -65.40 -85.75 49.06
N ARG A 385 -65.20 -84.70 48.23
CA ARG A 385 -63.87 -84.37 47.64
C ARG A 385 -63.25 -83.02 48.05
N GLU A 386 -63.98 -82.18 48.77
CA GLU A 386 -63.72 -80.73 48.86
C GLU A 386 -62.42 -80.37 49.63
N GLN A 387 -62.05 -81.14 50.66
CA GLN A 387 -61.04 -80.68 51.62
C GLN A 387 -59.58 -80.87 51.16
N ILE A 388 -59.28 -81.95 50.41
CA ILE A 388 -57.97 -82.12 49.76
C ILE A 388 -57.84 -81.23 48.52
N MET A 389 -58.97 -80.90 47.89
CA MET A 389 -59.04 -79.96 46.76
C MET A 389 -58.51 -78.59 47.19
N HIS A 390 -58.98 -78.06 48.32
CA HIS A 390 -58.65 -76.70 48.77
C HIS A 390 -57.15 -76.47 49.06
N ASP A 391 -56.46 -77.46 49.65
CA ASP A 391 -55.01 -77.39 49.90
C ASP A 391 -54.14 -77.60 48.64
N LEU A 392 -54.73 -78.09 47.54
CA LEU A 392 -54.10 -78.10 46.22
C LEU A 392 -54.40 -76.81 45.45
N GLU A 393 -55.66 -76.35 45.46
CA GLU A 393 -56.10 -75.06 44.92
C GLU A 393 -55.23 -73.91 45.45
N LYS A 394 -55.00 -73.83 46.77
CA LYS A 394 -54.20 -72.78 47.39
C LYS A 394 -52.74 -72.79 46.91
N ARG A 395 -52.14 -73.96 46.69
CA ARG A 395 -50.77 -74.09 46.17
C ARG A 395 -50.68 -73.77 44.67
N VAL A 396 -51.65 -74.22 43.88
CA VAL A 396 -51.76 -73.87 42.46
C VAL A 396 -51.97 -72.37 42.29
N SER A 397 -52.86 -71.75 43.09
CA SER A 397 -53.10 -70.31 43.10
C SER A 397 -51.81 -69.50 43.40
N GLN A 398 -51.07 -69.89 44.44
CA GLN A 398 -49.78 -69.27 44.78
C GLN A 398 -48.77 -69.37 43.61
N GLN A 399 -48.64 -70.56 43.01
CA GLN A 399 -47.72 -70.79 41.89
C GLN A 399 -48.14 -70.05 40.62
N SER A 400 -49.43 -69.95 40.30
CA SER A 400 -49.94 -69.13 39.20
C SER A 400 -49.56 -67.66 39.37
N VAL A 401 -49.76 -67.09 40.55
CA VAL A 401 -49.40 -65.69 40.85
C VAL A 401 -47.88 -65.44 40.71
N GLU A 402 -47.05 -66.41 41.05
CA GLU A 402 -45.59 -66.32 40.86
C GLU A 402 -45.19 -66.43 39.37
N VAL A 403 -45.84 -67.30 38.60
CA VAL A 403 -45.66 -67.40 37.15
C VAL A 403 -46.15 -66.14 36.42
N GLU A 404 -47.28 -65.56 36.85
CA GLU A 404 -47.82 -64.28 36.35
C GLU A 404 -46.86 -63.12 36.60
N ARG A 405 -46.31 -62.99 37.82
CA ARG A 405 -45.28 -61.99 38.14
C ARG A 405 -44.03 -62.18 37.26
N GLY A 406 -43.59 -63.43 37.05
CA GLY A 406 -42.48 -63.76 36.15
C GLY A 406 -42.78 -63.41 34.67
N ASN A 407 -44.03 -63.60 34.23
CA ASN A 407 -44.47 -63.22 32.89
C ASN A 407 -44.54 -61.69 32.72
N ALA A 408 -45.08 -60.97 33.70
CA ALA A 408 -45.13 -59.50 33.68
C ALA A 408 -43.73 -58.87 33.63
N LEU A 409 -42.78 -59.43 34.40
CA LEU A 409 -41.37 -59.02 34.33
C LEU A 409 -40.74 -59.29 32.96
N ARG A 410 -40.96 -60.48 32.38
CA ARG A 410 -40.50 -60.80 31.00
C ARG A 410 -41.12 -59.87 29.97
N GLN A 411 -42.41 -59.57 30.08
CA GLN A 411 -43.12 -58.65 29.19
C GLN A 411 -42.56 -57.23 29.28
N LYS A 412 -42.32 -56.73 30.50
CA LYS A 412 -41.71 -55.41 30.72
C LYS A 412 -40.31 -55.30 30.12
N VAL A 413 -39.45 -56.28 30.36
CA VAL A 413 -38.09 -56.31 29.77
C VAL A 413 -38.15 -56.41 28.24
N SER A 414 -39.13 -57.11 27.68
CA SER A 414 -39.36 -57.17 26.23
C SER A 414 -39.82 -55.81 25.65
N GLN A 415 -40.68 -55.08 26.38
CA GLN A 415 -41.10 -53.73 26.02
C GLN A 415 -39.95 -52.71 26.11
N GLU A 416 -39.18 -52.73 27.19
CA GLU A 416 -37.98 -51.90 27.38
C GLU A 416 -36.94 -52.18 26.27
N LYS A 417 -36.74 -53.46 25.92
CA LYS A 417 -35.90 -53.87 24.77
C LYS A 417 -36.42 -53.28 23.46
N ALA A 418 -37.71 -53.45 23.14
CA ALA A 418 -38.28 -52.95 21.89
C ALA A 418 -38.22 -51.41 21.79
N GLN A 419 -38.40 -50.69 22.90
CA GLN A 419 -38.20 -49.24 22.98
C GLN A 419 -36.74 -48.86 22.68
N LEU A 420 -35.76 -49.57 23.25
CA LEU A 420 -34.34 -49.34 22.94
C LEU A 420 -33.98 -49.66 21.48
N GLU A 421 -34.56 -50.70 20.89
CA GLU A 421 -34.39 -51.03 19.47
C GLU A 421 -34.97 -49.92 18.56
N ILE A 422 -36.13 -49.34 18.91
CA ILE A 422 -36.70 -48.17 18.22
C ILE A 422 -35.81 -46.93 18.38
N HIS A 423 -35.30 -46.65 19.57
CA HIS A 423 -34.38 -45.51 19.79
C HIS A 423 -33.06 -45.66 19.03
N MET A 424 -32.48 -46.87 18.99
CA MET A 424 -31.29 -47.14 18.16
C MET A 424 -31.58 -46.94 16.67
N ALA A 425 -32.76 -47.34 16.19
CA ALA A 425 -33.17 -47.13 14.80
C ALA A 425 -33.34 -45.63 14.46
N SER A 426 -33.96 -44.83 15.35
CA SER A 426 -34.09 -43.37 15.19
C SER A 426 -32.71 -42.70 15.10
N LEU A 427 -31.84 -42.95 16.09
CA LEU A 427 -30.49 -42.37 16.12
C LEU A 427 -29.64 -42.79 14.90
N SER A 428 -29.85 -44.01 14.39
CA SER A 428 -29.19 -44.47 13.16
C SER A 428 -29.68 -43.73 11.91
N ALA A 429 -30.99 -43.48 11.80
CA ALA A 429 -31.57 -42.71 10.70
C ALA A 429 -31.17 -41.22 10.77
N GLU A 430 -31.17 -40.63 11.97
CA GLU A 430 -30.70 -39.26 12.23
C GLU A 430 -29.21 -39.11 11.84
N LEU A 431 -28.37 -40.09 12.19
CA LEU A 431 -26.95 -40.11 11.81
C LEU A 431 -26.75 -40.27 10.29
N GLN A 432 -27.55 -41.11 9.62
CA GLN A 432 -27.50 -41.24 8.15
C GLN A 432 -27.91 -39.93 7.45
N GLU A 433 -28.98 -39.28 7.91
CA GLU A 433 -29.43 -38.00 7.39
C GLU A 433 -28.44 -36.86 7.68
N ALA A 434 -27.80 -36.85 8.85
CA ALA A 434 -26.70 -35.93 9.16
C ALA A 434 -25.50 -36.12 8.22
N ASN A 435 -25.08 -37.37 7.97
CA ASN A 435 -24.02 -37.69 7.01
C ASN A 435 -24.39 -37.27 5.58
N ARG A 436 -25.66 -37.47 5.17
CA ARG A 436 -26.15 -37.01 3.86
C ARG A 436 -26.09 -35.48 3.74
N ARG A 437 -26.46 -34.74 4.78
CA ARG A 437 -26.34 -33.27 4.83
C ARG A 437 -24.89 -32.80 4.76
N VAL A 438 -23.98 -33.43 5.50
CA VAL A 438 -22.53 -33.12 5.45
C VAL A 438 -21.98 -33.35 4.04
N LEU A 439 -22.35 -34.44 3.37
CA LEU A 439 -21.89 -34.74 2.01
C LEU A 439 -22.45 -33.75 0.97
N MET A 440 -23.72 -33.33 1.12
CA MET A 440 -24.31 -32.26 0.29
C MET A 440 -23.58 -30.92 0.50
N LEU A 441 -23.37 -30.50 1.74
CA LEU A 441 -22.67 -29.24 2.07
C LEU A 441 -21.20 -29.25 1.60
N GLN A 442 -20.52 -30.39 1.67
CA GLN A 442 -19.17 -30.54 1.13
C GLN A 442 -19.16 -30.38 -0.39
N LYS A 443 -20.12 -30.97 -1.11
CA LYS A 443 -20.27 -30.80 -2.56
C LYS A 443 -20.65 -29.37 -2.96
N GLU A 444 -21.53 -28.71 -2.20
CA GLU A 444 -21.88 -27.31 -2.41
C GLU A 444 -20.67 -26.37 -2.20
N LYS A 445 -19.86 -26.64 -1.18
CA LYS A 445 -18.58 -25.95 -0.95
C LYS A 445 -17.58 -26.16 -2.08
N GLU A 446 -17.45 -27.39 -2.58
CA GLU A 446 -16.59 -27.71 -3.73
C GLU A 446 -17.05 -26.95 -4.99
N GLN A 447 -18.35 -26.99 -5.29
CA GLN A 447 -18.94 -26.24 -6.40
C GLN A 447 -18.77 -24.72 -6.26
N GLN A 448 -18.89 -24.16 -5.05
CA GLN A 448 -18.61 -22.74 -4.79
C GLN A 448 -17.12 -22.41 -4.97
N SER A 449 -16.21 -23.31 -4.59
CA SER A 449 -14.78 -23.17 -4.82
C SER A 449 -14.45 -23.14 -6.31
N GLU A 450 -14.99 -24.06 -7.10
CA GLU A 450 -14.83 -24.09 -8.57
C GLU A 450 -15.39 -22.82 -9.22
N GLN A 451 -16.57 -22.36 -8.80
CA GLN A 451 -17.15 -21.12 -9.31
C GLN A 451 -16.27 -19.90 -8.99
N HIS A 452 -15.72 -19.83 -7.77
CA HIS A 452 -14.81 -18.77 -7.37
C HIS A 452 -13.49 -18.82 -8.16
N GLU A 453 -12.90 -20.01 -8.33
CA GLU A 453 -11.68 -20.20 -9.13
C GLU A 453 -11.89 -19.80 -10.60
N GLN A 454 -12.97 -20.26 -11.24
CA GLN A 454 -13.33 -19.83 -12.60
C GLN A 454 -13.55 -18.32 -12.70
N THR A 455 -13.97 -17.66 -11.62
CA THR A 455 -14.19 -16.20 -11.58
C THR A 455 -12.85 -15.46 -11.44
N LEU A 456 -11.93 -15.97 -10.62
CA LEU A 456 -10.56 -15.48 -10.52
C LEU A 456 -9.80 -15.67 -11.84
N GLN A 457 -9.90 -16.84 -12.48
CA GLN A 457 -9.30 -17.10 -13.79
C GLN A 457 -9.82 -16.13 -14.87
N LYS A 458 -11.14 -15.88 -14.92
CA LYS A 458 -11.73 -14.88 -15.84
C LYS A 458 -11.24 -13.45 -15.56
N LEU A 459 -11.11 -13.08 -14.28
CA LEU A 459 -10.55 -11.78 -13.88
C LEU A 459 -9.05 -11.67 -14.21
N GLN A 460 -8.28 -12.74 -14.05
CA GLN A 460 -6.86 -12.80 -14.42
C GLN A 460 -6.68 -12.66 -15.93
N VAL A 461 -7.38 -13.46 -16.74
CA VAL A 461 -7.32 -13.38 -18.21
C VAL A 461 -7.75 -12.00 -18.70
N LYS A 462 -8.77 -11.38 -18.07
CA LYS A 462 -9.10 -9.99 -18.36
C LYS A 462 -7.96 -9.03 -17.97
N HIS A 463 -7.36 -9.18 -16.79
CA HIS A 463 -6.27 -8.31 -16.35
C HIS A 463 -5.03 -8.41 -17.26
N GLU A 464 -4.70 -9.62 -17.72
CA GLU A 464 -3.64 -9.88 -18.69
C GLU A 464 -3.95 -9.28 -20.06
N ALA A 465 -5.22 -9.30 -20.50
CA ALA A 465 -5.68 -8.62 -21.71
C ALA A 465 -5.64 -7.09 -21.56
N ASP A 466 -6.11 -6.53 -20.44
CA ASP A 466 -6.08 -5.09 -20.13
C ASP A 466 -4.62 -4.58 -20.07
N ILE A 467 -3.69 -5.35 -19.48
CA ILE A 467 -2.24 -5.08 -19.49
C ILE A 467 -1.68 -5.13 -20.92
N SER A 468 -2.06 -6.15 -21.71
CA SER A 468 -1.58 -6.31 -23.08
C SER A 468 -2.05 -5.17 -23.98
N HIS A 469 -3.30 -4.71 -23.81
CA HIS A 469 -3.83 -3.51 -24.47
C HIS A 469 -3.03 -2.26 -24.09
N LEU A 470 -2.79 -2.04 -22.79
CA LEU A 470 -2.00 -0.90 -22.33
C LEU A 470 -0.57 -0.91 -22.90
N HIS A 471 0.08 -2.07 -22.95
CA HIS A 471 1.38 -2.22 -23.59
C HIS A 471 1.33 -1.96 -25.11
N GLN A 472 0.26 -2.39 -25.79
CA GLN A 472 0.05 -2.12 -27.21
C GLN A 472 -0.19 -0.61 -27.48
N GLU A 473 -0.98 0.07 -26.65
CA GLU A 473 -1.18 1.52 -26.71
C GLU A 473 0.12 2.29 -26.45
N HIS A 474 0.91 1.87 -25.44
CA HIS A 474 2.23 2.46 -25.20
C HIS A 474 3.19 2.23 -26.37
N ALA A 475 3.20 1.03 -26.99
CA ALA A 475 4.03 0.75 -28.16
C ALA A 475 3.59 1.58 -29.39
N LEU A 476 2.29 1.71 -29.65
CA LEU A 476 1.75 2.56 -30.72
C LEU A 476 2.01 4.05 -30.46
N SER A 477 1.92 4.51 -29.21
CA SER A 477 2.25 5.89 -28.83
C SER A 477 3.75 6.17 -28.95
N ALA A 478 4.60 5.20 -28.61
CA ALA A 478 6.05 5.31 -28.80
C ALA A 478 6.42 5.33 -30.28
N ALA A 479 5.81 4.48 -31.11
CA ALA A 479 6.01 4.48 -32.56
C ALA A 479 5.65 5.85 -33.19
N LYS A 480 4.47 6.40 -32.84
CA LYS A 480 4.05 7.75 -33.29
C LYS A 480 4.97 8.86 -32.79
N ALA A 481 5.49 8.75 -31.57
CA ALA A 481 6.47 9.71 -31.06
C ALA A 481 7.79 9.64 -31.85
N SER A 482 8.27 8.43 -32.18
CA SER A 482 9.45 8.23 -33.03
C SER A 482 9.25 8.75 -34.45
N GLU A 483 8.08 8.53 -35.05
CA GLU A 483 7.71 9.06 -36.37
C GLU A 483 7.76 10.60 -36.41
N VAL A 484 7.18 11.26 -35.41
CA VAL A 484 7.26 12.73 -35.26
C VAL A 484 8.70 13.21 -34.99
N ILE A 485 9.51 12.46 -34.24
CA ILE A 485 10.93 12.77 -34.05
C ILE A 485 11.70 12.64 -35.38
N GLU A 486 11.46 11.58 -36.16
CA GLU A 486 12.11 11.37 -37.47
C GLU A 486 11.78 12.51 -38.46
N ASP A 487 10.53 13.01 -38.46
CA ASP A 487 10.13 14.15 -39.28
C ASP A 487 10.69 15.49 -38.78
N LEU A 488 10.84 15.67 -37.46
CA LEU A 488 11.59 16.79 -36.90
C LEU A 488 13.09 16.71 -37.25
N GLU A 489 13.69 15.52 -37.26
CA GLU A 489 15.07 15.32 -37.70
C GLU A 489 15.25 15.59 -39.20
N LYS A 490 14.30 15.16 -40.06
CA LYS A 490 14.27 15.50 -41.50
C LYS A 490 14.18 17.01 -41.72
N THR A 491 13.27 17.70 -41.03
CA THR A 491 13.13 19.16 -41.18
C THR A 491 14.35 19.92 -40.64
N VAL A 492 14.95 19.49 -39.53
CA VAL A 492 16.22 20.03 -39.04
C VAL A 492 17.37 19.77 -40.01
N ALA A 493 17.43 18.61 -40.67
CA ALA A 493 18.42 18.32 -41.70
C ALA A 493 18.23 19.19 -42.96
N GLN A 494 16.99 19.38 -43.42
CA GLN A 494 16.65 20.28 -44.53
C GLN A 494 17.03 21.74 -44.21
N LEU A 495 16.72 22.23 -43.01
CA LEU A 495 17.09 23.58 -42.56
C LEU A 495 18.62 23.75 -42.47
N LYS A 496 19.36 22.74 -42.00
CA LYS A 496 20.83 22.74 -42.01
C LYS A 496 21.40 22.80 -43.42
N GLN A 497 20.84 22.03 -44.37
CA GLN A 497 21.25 22.07 -45.77
C GLN A 497 20.97 23.45 -46.39
N GLN A 498 19.75 23.98 -46.23
CA GLN A 498 19.39 25.32 -46.72
C GLN A 498 20.31 26.41 -46.16
N LEU A 499 20.67 26.31 -44.87
CA LEU A 499 21.59 27.26 -44.23
C LEU A 499 23.01 27.14 -44.80
N GLN A 500 23.53 25.93 -45.01
CA GLN A 500 24.79 25.71 -45.73
C GLN A 500 24.75 26.23 -47.17
N ASP A 501 23.65 26.03 -47.90
CA ASP A 501 23.48 26.53 -49.27
C ASP A 501 23.41 28.06 -49.33
N ILE A 502 22.85 28.70 -48.30
CA ILE A 502 22.84 30.17 -48.13
C ILE A 502 24.24 30.68 -47.77
N GLU A 503 24.93 30.03 -46.83
CA GLU A 503 26.30 30.36 -46.45
C GLU A 503 27.25 30.22 -47.64
N TYR A 504 27.18 29.12 -48.38
CA TYR A 504 27.98 28.88 -49.59
C TYR A 504 27.73 29.96 -50.66
N ARG A 505 26.46 30.27 -50.96
CA ARG A 505 26.10 31.35 -51.91
C ARG A 505 26.60 32.72 -51.44
N ARG A 506 26.49 33.02 -50.14
CA ARG A 506 27.02 34.26 -49.55
C ARG A 506 28.54 34.32 -49.64
N HIS A 507 29.23 33.22 -49.41
CA HIS A 507 30.69 33.10 -49.48
C HIS A 507 31.19 33.21 -50.93
N HIS A 508 30.45 32.67 -51.90
CA HIS A 508 30.72 32.88 -53.33
C HIS A 508 30.54 34.34 -53.71
N HIS A 509 29.42 34.97 -53.32
CA HIS A 509 29.14 36.37 -53.62
C HIS A 509 30.18 37.33 -53.04
N ILE A 510 30.67 37.06 -51.82
CA ILE A 510 31.78 37.82 -51.22
C ILE A 510 33.06 37.67 -52.06
N LYS A 511 33.41 36.45 -52.50
CA LYS A 511 34.57 36.24 -53.40
C LYS A 511 34.40 36.95 -54.75
N ASP A 512 33.20 36.95 -55.33
CA ASP A 512 32.91 37.66 -56.58
C ASP A 512 33.08 39.18 -56.42
N GLN A 513 32.63 39.74 -55.29
CA GLN A 513 32.84 41.16 -54.95
C GLN A 513 34.33 41.45 -54.72
N GLU A 514 35.05 40.62 -53.95
CA GLU A 514 36.49 40.78 -53.72
C GLU A 514 37.32 40.69 -55.02
N MET A 515 36.87 39.90 -56.01
CA MET A 515 37.51 39.82 -57.31
C MET A 515 37.22 41.06 -58.17
N LYS A 516 35.99 41.59 -58.12
CA LYS A 516 35.64 42.88 -58.75
C LYS A 516 36.40 44.05 -58.16
N PHE A 517 36.45 44.19 -56.83
CA PHE A 517 37.24 45.24 -56.19
C PHE A 517 38.75 45.11 -56.46
N ARG A 518 39.26 43.89 -56.71
CA ARG A 518 40.62 43.70 -57.21
C ARG A 518 40.78 44.16 -58.66
N GLN A 519 39.86 43.79 -59.56
CA GLN A 519 39.85 44.27 -60.95
C GLN A 519 39.75 45.80 -61.02
N GLU A 520 38.81 46.42 -60.31
CA GLU A 520 38.65 47.87 -60.21
C GLU A 520 39.92 48.56 -59.67
N LYS A 521 40.54 47.99 -58.63
CA LYS A 521 41.83 48.49 -58.10
C LYS A 521 42.93 48.42 -59.15
N ASP A 522 43.05 47.30 -59.86
CA ASP A 522 44.14 47.06 -60.81
C ASP A 522 43.92 47.88 -62.10
N GLU A 523 42.67 48.07 -62.54
CA GLU A 523 42.30 49.02 -63.61
C GLU A 523 42.59 50.47 -63.23
N LEU A 524 42.27 50.88 -61.99
CA LEU A 524 42.63 52.20 -61.47
C LEU A 524 44.15 52.38 -61.44
N GLN A 525 44.90 51.37 -60.96
CA GLN A 525 46.36 51.38 -60.97
C GLN A 525 46.91 51.55 -62.39
N ILE A 526 46.45 50.75 -63.36
CA ILE A 526 46.83 50.86 -64.78
C ILE A 526 46.50 52.25 -65.34
N ASN A 527 45.37 52.86 -64.94
CA ASN A 527 45.00 54.20 -65.37
C ASN A 527 45.84 55.31 -64.72
N TYR A 528 46.32 55.12 -63.48
CA TYR A 528 47.32 56.02 -62.88
C TYR A 528 48.70 55.86 -63.54
N GLU A 529 49.15 54.62 -63.78
CA GLU A 529 50.41 54.32 -64.48
C GLU A 529 50.43 54.91 -65.91
N LYS A 530 49.31 54.80 -66.64
CA LYS A 530 49.12 55.47 -67.94
C LYS A 530 49.24 56.99 -67.84
N LYS A 531 48.53 57.63 -66.89
CA LYS A 531 48.60 59.09 -66.70
C LYS A 531 50.00 59.57 -66.32
N VAL A 532 50.70 58.82 -65.46
CA VAL A 532 52.10 59.11 -65.12
C VAL A 532 52.99 58.98 -66.37
N SER A 533 52.79 57.96 -67.19
CA SER A 533 53.53 57.77 -68.45
C SER A 533 53.23 58.85 -69.50
N GLU A 534 51.98 59.32 -69.57
CA GLU A 534 51.54 60.37 -70.48
C GLU A 534 52.08 61.75 -70.09
N VAL A 535 52.00 62.11 -68.80
CA VAL A 535 52.65 63.32 -68.26
C VAL A 535 54.17 63.26 -68.40
N HIS A 536 54.77 62.06 -68.28
CA HIS A 536 56.20 61.89 -68.52
C HIS A 536 56.58 62.13 -69.99
N ARG A 537 55.81 61.58 -70.95
CA ARG A 537 55.95 61.85 -72.39
C ARG A 537 55.80 63.35 -72.70
N GLU A 538 54.82 64.02 -72.11
CA GLU A 538 54.59 65.46 -72.31
C GLU A 538 55.78 66.29 -71.80
N ALA A 539 56.30 65.96 -70.62
CA ALA A 539 57.52 66.58 -70.09
C ALA A 539 58.75 66.30 -70.98
N GLU A 540 58.89 65.08 -71.52
CA GLU A 540 59.95 64.79 -72.50
C GLU A 540 59.80 65.64 -73.76
N GLU A 541 58.60 65.70 -74.34
CA GLU A 541 58.29 66.50 -75.53
C GLU A 541 58.57 67.99 -75.31
N GLU A 542 58.16 68.57 -74.16
CA GLU A 542 58.52 69.93 -73.76
C GLU A 542 60.03 70.12 -73.68
N THR A 543 60.80 69.18 -73.10
CA THR A 543 62.27 69.30 -73.10
C THR A 543 62.87 69.19 -74.50
N THR A 544 62.30 68.39 -75.41
CA THR A 544 62.75 68.37 -76.82
C THR A 544 62.45 69.70 -77.51
N GLU A 545 61.34 70.34 -77.17
CA GLU A 545 60.99 71.64 -77.74
C GLU A 545 61.86 72.77 -77.17
N ALA A 546 62.14 72.75 -75.87
CA ALA A 546 63.10 73.64 -75.24
C ALA A 546 64.48 73.49 -75.91
N LYS A 547 64.97 72.26 -76.12
CA LYS A 547 66.22 71.97 -76.86
C LYS A 547 66.16 72.52 -78.30
N ARG A 548 65.04 72.31 -79.03
CA ARG A 548 64.82 72.87 -80.38
C ARG A 548 64.80 74.41 -80.40
N LYS A 549 64.27 75.05 -79.35
CA LYS A 549 64.24 76.51 -79.19
C LYS A 549 65.64 77.05 -78.87
N ILE A 550 66.39 76.40 -77.98
CA ILE A 550 67.79 76.73 -77.65
C ILE A 550 68.67 76.65 -78.90
N ALA A 551 68.64 75.53 -79.64
CA ALA A 551 69.44 75.38 -80.87
C ALA A 551 69.18 76.51 -81.91
N LYS A 552 67.92 76.93 -82.07
CA LYS A 552 67.57 78.07 -82.95
C LYS A 552 68.10 79.42 -82.45
N LEU A 553 68.16 79.63 -81.13
CA LEU A 553 68.75 80.83 -80.55
C LEU A 553 70.28 80.82 -80.68
N GLU A 554 70.91 79.66 -80.57
CA GLU A 554 72.33 79.50 -80.87
C GLU A 554 72.65 79.74 -82.35
N ASP A 555 71.84 79.25 -83.30
CA ASP A 555 72.03 79.53 -84.73
C ASP A 555 71.84 81.01 -85.06
N ALA A 556 70.88 81.68 -84.41
CA ALA A 556 70.70 83.12 -84.52
C ALA A 556 71.91 83.89 -83.96
N LEU A 557 72.48 83.44 -82.84
CA LEU A 557 73.74 83.98 -82.31
C LEU A 557 74.90 83.79 -83.29
N ARG A 558 75.09 82.57 -83.83
CA ARG A 558 76.14 82.25 -84.81
C ARG A 558 76.10 83.15 -86.05
N GLU A 559 74.92 83.43 -86.61
CA GLU A 559 74.79 84.34 -87.75
C GLU A 559 74.99 85.81 -87.36
N MET A 560 74.54 86.25 -86.18
CA MET A 560 74.83 87.60 -85.67
C MET A 560 76.33 87.83 -85.42
N GLU A 561 77.03 86.83 -84.87
CA GLU A 561 78.50 86.84 -84.73
C GLU A 561 79.18 86.93 -86.11
N SER A 562 78.73 86.14 -87.09
CA SER A 562 79.27 86.18 -88.45
C SER A 562 79.01 87.52 -89.14
N GLN A 563 77.86 88.17 -88.94
CA GLN A 563 77.60 89.53 -89.42
C GLN A 563 78.53 90.56 -88.75
N LEU A 564 78.80 90.40 -87.46
CA LEU A 564 79.70 91.28 -86.71
C LEU A 564 81.16 91.15 -87.18
N ASP A 565 81.61 89.93 -87.55
CA ASP A 565 82.93 89.73 -88.18
C ASP A 565 82.99 90.25 -89.61
N ARG A 566 81.94 90.08 -90.44
CA ARG A 566 81.85 90.74 -91.76
C ARG A 566 81.95 92.28 -91.65
N ALA A 567 81.37 92.86 -90.60
CA ALA A 567 81.48 94.30 -90.31
C ALA A 567 82.89 94.71 -89.82
N ARG A 568 83.55 93.88 -89.01
CA ARG A 568 84.97 94.09 -88.63
C ARG A 568 85.89 94.05 -89.85
N GLU A 569 85.62 93.18 -90.83
CA GLU A 569 86.47 93.05 -92.02
C GLU A 569 86.26 94.16 -93.04
N SER A 570 85.03 94.61 -93.29
CA SER A 570 84.80 95.80 -94.11
C SER A 570 85.40 97.08 -93.48
N GLN A 571 85.37 97.19 -92.14
CA GLN A 571 86.05 98.28 -91.43
C GLN A 571 87.58 98.23 -91.58
N ARG A 572 88.20 97.04 -91.52
CA ARG A 572 89.65 96.85 -91.79
C ARG A 572 90.03 97.27 -93.22
N GLN A 573 89.21 96.90 -94.21
CA GLN A 573 89.44 97.28 -95.62
C GLN A 573 89.38 98.81 -95.80
N LEU A 574 88.40 99.48 -95.18
CA LEU A 574 88.27 100.94 -95.18
C LEU A 574 89.51 101.64 -94.59
N THR A 575 90.09 101.14 -93.51
CA THR A 575 91.34 101.69 -92.93
C THR A 575 92.49 101.59 -93.92
N GLN A 576 92.72 100.40 -94.49
CA GLN A 576 93.81 100.17 -95.47
C GLN A 576 93.68 101.05 -96.73
N GLN A 577 92.45 101.34 -97.15
CA GLN A 577 92.20 102.19 -98.32
C GLN A 577 92.45 103.68 -98.02
N ALA A 578 92.22 104.13 -96.78
CA ALA A 578 92.52 105.50 -96.34
C ALA A 578 94.04 105.75 -96.22
N ASP A 579 94.80 104.80 -95.67
CA ASP A 579 96.25 104.91 -95.53
C ASP A 579 96.96 105.04 -96.91
N LEU A 580 96.46 104.32 -97.92
CA LEU A 580 97.00 104.38 -99.29
C LEU A 580 96.76 105.75 -99.95
N ALA A 581 95.61 106.38 -99.70
CA ALA A 581 95.24 107.68 -100.27
C ALA A 581 96.12 108.83 -99.72
N LEU A 582 96.54 108.74 -98.46
CA LEU A 582 97.40 109.74 -97.81
C LEU A 582 98.86 109.71 -98.30
N GLU A 583 99.34 108.58 -98.83
CA GLU A 583 100.64 108.49 -99.52
C GLU A 583 100.59 109.17 -100.90
N GLN A 584 99.51 108.96 -101.66
CA GLN A 584 99.38 109.44 -103.05
C GLN A 584 99.17 110.97 -103.13
N LEU A 585 98.26 111.53 -102.32
CA LEU A 585 98.02 112.99 -102.28
C LEU A 585 99.27 113.80 -101.92
N LYS A 586 100.22 113.18 -101.20
CA LYS A 586 101.45 113.82 -100.70
C LYS A 586 102.55 113.96 -101.76
N LYS A 587 102.41 113.34 -102.94
CA LYS A 587 103.46 113.27 -103.98
C LYS A 587 103.23 114.10 -105.25
N GLN A 588 102.01 114.55 -105.56
CA GLN A 588 101.75 115.19 -106.87
C GLN A 588 100.86 116.45 -106.86
N VAL A 589 100.53 117.01 -105.70
CA VAL A 589 100.12 118.43 -105.59
C VAL A 589 101.25 119.38 -106.07
N GLN A 590 102.49 118.88 -106.19
CA GLN A 590 103.66 119.60 -106.71
C GLN A 590 103.73 119.73 -108.25
N LEU A 591 102.77 119.18 -109.01
CA LEU A 591 102.70 119.32 -110.48
C LEU A 591 101.43 120.08 -110.94
N SER A 592 101.09 121.13 -110.20
CA SER A 592 100.06 122.09 -110.53
C SER A 592 100.49 123.05 -111.65
N SER A 593 100.11 122.80 -112.91
CA SER A 593 100.23 123.80 -113.99
C SER A 593 99.36 123.54 -115.23
N GLU A 594 98.75 124.62 -115.73
CA GLU A 594 98.16 124.83 -117.07
C GLU A 594 96.85 124.12 -117.51
N LYS A 595 96.01 124.90 -118.22
CA LYS A 595 94.97 124.53 -119.23
C LYS A 595 93.83 123.61 -118.74
N ALA A 596 92.59 124.04 -118.48
CA ALA A 596 91.83 125.26 -118.86
C ALA A 596 91.58 125.46 -120.37
N TYR A 597 90.33 125.85 -120.72
CA TYR A 597 89.73 125.97 -122.07
C TYR A 597 89.53 124.58 -122.76
N ASP A 598 88.38 124.18 -123.32
CA ASP A 598 87.20 124.91 -123.84
C ASP A 598 85.84 124.17 -123.56
N ASP A 599 84.80 124.45 -124.36
CA ASP A 599 83.53 123.69 -124.53
C ASP A 599 82.42 123.74 -123.46
N MET A 600 82.16 124.95 -122.94
CA MET A 600 80.83 125.34 -122.46
C MET A 600 80.15 126.31 -123.45
N LYS A 601 79.67 125.84 -124.62
CA LYS A 601 79.09 126.80 -125.61
C LYS A 601 77.93 126.43 -126.54
N LEU A 602 77.47 125.19 -126.72
CA LEU A 602 76.33 124.97 -127.63
C LEU A 602 75.51 123.69 -127.38
N GLN A 603 74.38 123.81 -126.66
CA GLN A 603 73.05 123.28 -127.09
C GLN A 603 71.90 123.47 -126.07
N MET A 604 70.66 123.38 -126.58
CA MET A 604 69.45 122.88 -125.90
C MET A 604 68.90 123.67 -124.69
N ALA A 605 68.41 124.89 -124.94
CA ALA A 605 67.50 125.61 -124.02
C ALA A 605 66.06 125.80 -124.59
N GLU A 606 65.78 125.32 -125.80
CA GLU A 606 64.55 125.60 -126.56
C GLU A 606 63.29 124.89 -126.03
N GLN A 607 63.42 123.88 -125.16
CA GLN A 607 62.32 123.00 -124.74
C GLN A 607 61.30 123.62 -123.77
N ARG A 608 61.43 124.89 -123.37
CA ARG A 608 60.62 125.49 -122.28
C ARG A 608 59.24 126.04 -122.67
N ALA A 609 58.83 125.96 -123.94
CA ALA A 609 57.60 126.63 -124.42
C ALA A 609 56.35 125.72 -124.56
N GLN A 610 56.47 124.40 -124.44
CA GLN A 610 55.36 123.48 -124.79
C GLN A 610 54.49 123.02 -123.60
N HIS A 611 54.91 123.22 -122.35
CA HIS A 611 54.39 122.46 -121.21
C HIS A 611 53.09 123.00 -120.58
N ASP A 612 52.70 124.27 -120.83
CA ASP A 612 51.59 124.92 -120.11
C ASP A 612 50.19 124.68 -120.71
N GLN A 613 50.08 124.23 -121.97
CA GLN A 613 48.77 124.17 -122.66
C GLN A 613 47.93 122.92 -122.32
N GLU A 614 48.55 121.80 -121.93
CA GLU A 614 47.82 120.54 -121.66
C GLU A 614 47.11 120.53 -120.29
N ARG A 615 47.68 121.21 -119.29
CA ARG A 615 47.25 121.13 -117.88
C ARG A 615 45.78 121.52 -117.67
N THR A 616 45.28 122.45 -118.47
CA THR A 616 43.92 123.03 -118.30
C THR A 616 42.80 122.08 -118.75
N ARG A 617 43.08 121.10 -119.63
CA ARG A 617 42.06 120.24 -120.24
C ARG A 617 41.58 119.12 -119.30
N LEU A 618 42.48 118.54 -118.52
CA LEU A 618 42.17 117.40 -117.63
C LEU A 618 41.26 117.79 -116.45
N GLN A 619 41.35 119.04 -115.98
CA GLN A 619 40.64 119.53 -114.79
C GLN A 619 39.10 119.43 -114.91
N GLN A 620 38.54 119.57 -116.12
CA GLN A 620 37.08 119.68 -116.33
C GLN A 620 36.35 118.33 -116.47
N GLN A 621 37.05 117.24 -116.83
CA GLN A 621 36.41 115.92 -116.92
C GLN A 621 36.19 115.31 -115.52
N HIS A 622 37.18 115.43 -114.63
CA HIS A 622 37.17 114.84 -113.28
C HIS A 622 36.01 115.36 -112.39
N SER A 623 35.47 116.55 -112.65
CA SER A 623 34.32 117.07 -111.89
C SER A 623 33.00 116.35 -112.19
N ALA A 624 32.79 115.85 -113.41
CA ALA A 624 31.50 115.31 -113.83
C ALA A 624 31.23 113.89 -113.31
N GLU A 625 32.24 113.02 -113.33
CA GLU A 625 32.11 111.61 -112.91
C GLU A 625 31.82 111.48 -111.41
N LYS A 626 32.44 112.37 -110.60
CA LYS A 626 32.35 112.36 -109.13
C LYS A 626 30.91 112.53 -108.62
N ASP A 627 30.10 113.37 -109.27
CA ASP A 627 28.73 113.66 -108.82
C ASP A 627 27.72 112.58 -109.26
N SER A 628 28.03 111.81 -110.31
CA SER A 628 27.22 110.64 -110.72
C SER A 628 27.33 109.51 -109.69
N LEU A 629 28.55 109.17 -109.26
CA LEU A 629 28.83 108.06 -108.35
C LEU A 629 28.13 108.23 -106.97
N VAL A 630 27.96 109.47 -106.51
CA VAL A 630 27.29 109.78 -105.24
C VAL A 630 25.79 109.45 -105.28
N GLN A 631 25.11 109.68 -106.41
CA GLN A 631 23.69 109.35 -106.52
C GLN A 631 23.42 107.83 -106.55
N GLU A 632 24.39 107.03 -106.98
CA GLU A 632 24.27 105.57 -107.03
C GLU A 632 24.31 104.97 -105.61
N HIS A 633 25.37 105.27 -104.85
CA HIS A 633 25.52 104.88 -103.45
C HIS A 633 24.30 105.27 -102.59
N GLN A 634 23.73 106.47 -102.80
CA GLN A 634 22.56 106.93 -102.05
C GLN A 634 21.31 106.06 -102.30
N ARG A 635 21.17 105.45 -103.49
CA ARG A 635 20.07 104.52 -103.80
C ARG A 635 20.28 103.15 -103.16
N GLU A 636 21.51 102.63 -103.14
CA GLU A 636 21.84 101.33 -102.55
C GLU A 636 21.62 101.31 -101.03
N VAL A 637 22.11 102.32 -100.31
CA VAL A 637 21.85 102.49 -98.87
C VAL A 637 20.35 102.50 -98.58
N SER A 638 19.58 103.21 -99.41
CA SER A 638 18.12 103.29 -99.32
C SER A 638 17.39 101.98 -99.64
N VAL A 639 18.05 100.97 -100.21
CA VAL A 639 17.53 99.60 -100.41
C VAL A 639 17.89 98.72 -99.20
N LEU A 640 19.16 98.71 -98.81
CA LEU A 640 19.67 97.91 -97.70
C LEU A 640 18.97 98.23 -96.37
N GLU A 641 18.68 99.50 -96.10
CA GLU A 641 17.98 99.91 -94.88
C GLU A 641 16.55 99.35 -94.80
N ARG A 642 15.83 99.29 -95.93
CA ARG A 642 14.50 98.67 -95.98
C ARG A 642 14.57 97.15 -95.79
N GLN A 643 15.60 96.51 -96.33
CA GLN A 643 15.82 95.07 -96.18
C GLN A 643 16.13 94.71 -94.71
N ALA A 644 16.98 95.49 -94.02
CA ALA A 644 17.29 95.32 -92.61
C ALA A 644 16.08 95.55 -91.68
N ARG A 645 15.21 96.51 -92.00
CA ARG A 645 13.96 96.74 -91.25
C ARG A 645 12.98 95.55 -91.41
N ALA A 646 12.91 94.94 -92.59
CA ALA A 646 12.04 93.78 -92.86
C ALA A 646 12.48 92.52 -92.10
N THR A 647 13.78 92.18 -92.08
CA THR A 647 14.28 91.01 -91.35
C THR A 647 14.12 91.15 -89.84
N LEU A 648 14.32 92.35 -89.29
CA LEU A 648 14.07 92.63 -87.87
C LEU A 648 12.60 92.39 -87.49
N GLN A 649 11.65 92.82 -88.34
CA GLN A 649 10.22 92.60 -88.09
C GLN A 649 9.84 91.11 -88.12
N GLN A 650 10.42 90.33 -89.03
CA GLN A 650 10.24 88.87 -89.07
C GLN A 650 10.80 88.18 -87.81
N HIS A 651 11.99 88.57 -87.35
CA HIS A 651 12.56 88.05 -86.10
C HIS A 651 11.71 88.39 -84.87
N GLN A 652 11.10 89.58 -84.82
CA GLN A 652 10.18 89.96 -83.74
C GLN A 652 8.90 89.11 -83.75
N GLN A 653 8.29 88.88 -84.92
CA GLN A 653 7.12 88.00 -85.05
C GLN A 653 7.45 86.57 -84.60
N HIS A 654 8.55 85.99 -85.08
CA HIS A 654 8.95 84.63 -84.71
C HIS A 654 9.22 84.48 -83.20
N ASN A 655 9.82 85.50 -82.55
CA ASN A 655 10.03 85.48 -81.10
C ASN A 655 8.71 85.58 -80.30
N GLN A 656 7.72 86.30 -80.81
CA GLN A 656 6.38 86.36 -80.20
C GLN A 656 5.64 85.02 -80.31
N GLU A 657 5.66 84.39 -81.49
CA GLU A 657 5.07 83.05 -81.66
C GLU A 657 5.74 82.00 -80.76
N TRP A 658 7.07 82.04 -80.62
CA TRP A 658 7.81 81.10 -79.78
C TRP A 658 7.38 81.22 -78.31
N ARG A 659 7.30 82.45 -77.78
CA ARG A 659 6.76 82.71 -76.42
C ARG A 659 5.32 82.23 -76.25
N GLN A 660 4.48 82.31 -77.29
CA GLN A 660 3.10 81.81 -77.23
C GLN A 660 3.05 80.27 -77.15
N ARG A 661 3.89 79.57 -77.91
CA ARG A 661 4.03 78.10 -77.84
C ARG A 661 4.53 77.64 -76.47
N ASP A 662 5.52 78.33 -75.93
CA ASP A 662 6.06 78.05 -74.59
C ASP A 662 5.02 78.30 -73.49
N ALA A 663 4.31 79.44 -73.55
CA ALA A 663 3.25 79.77 -72.60
C ALA A 663 2.10 78.74 -72.61
N GLN A 664 1.69 78.27 -73.79
CA GLN A 664 0.71 77.19 -73.91
C GLN A 664 1.24 75.88 -73.33
N THR A 665 2.50 75.52 -73.64
CA THR A 665 3.13 74.29 -73.12
C THR A 665 3.23 74.30 -71.59
N ILE A 666 3.55 75.45 -70.99
CA ILE A 666 3.57 75.64 -69.54
C ILE A 666 2.15 75.51 -68.95
N SER A 667 1.13 76.08 -69.62
CA SER A 667 -0.27 75.93 -69.20
C SER A 667 -0.73 74.46 -69.22
N ASP A 668 -0.47 73.75 -70.31
CA ASP A 668 -0.83 72.33 -70.48
C ASP A 668 -0.12 71.42 -69.47
N LEU A 669 1.10 71.76 -69.06
CA LEU A 669 1.85 71.04 -68.02
C LEU A 669 1.30 71.34 -66.62
N ASN A 670 1.00 72.60 -66.31
CA ASN A 670 0.41 72.98 -65.03
C ASN A 670 -0.96 72.32 -64.82
N GLU A 671 -1.81 72.27 -65.85
CA GLU A 671 -3.12 71.61 -65.77
C GLU A 671 -2.99 70.08 -65.56
N LYS A 672 -1.99 69.43 -66.17
CA LYS A 672 -1.69 68.01 -65.92
C LYS A 672 -1.20 67.78 -64.49
N VAL A 673 -0.36 68.68 -63.96
CA VAL A 673 0.12 68.62 -62.56
C VAL A 673 -1.05 68.78 -61.59
N SER A 674 -1.95 69.74 -61.81
CA SER A 674 -3.16 69.91 -60.99
C SER A 674 -4.04 68.65 -61.00
N ARG A 675 -4.30 68.07 -62.17
CA ARG A 675 -5.08 66.83 -62.29
C ARG A 675 -4.44 65.65 -61.55
N LEU A 676 -3.12 65.49 -61.63
CA LEU A 676 -2.40 64.46 -60.88
C LEU A 676 -2.44 64.67 -59.35
N TYR A 677 -2.45 65.92 -58.87
CA TYR A 677 -2.67 66.21 -57.45
C TYR A 677 -4.10 65.89 -56.99
N GLU A 678 -5.11 66.20 -57.80
CA GLU A 678 -6.52 65.85 -57.52
C GLU A 678 -6.73 64.34 -57.50
N GLU A 679 -6.16 63.60 -58.47
CA GLU A 679 -6.18 62.13 -58.51
C GLU A 679 -5.50 61.53 -57.28
N LEU A 680 -4.31 62.01 -56.90
CA LEU A 680 -3.60 61.56 -55.70
C LEU A 680 -4.41 61.82 -54.43
N GLN A 681 -5.04 62.99 -54.32
CA GLN A 681 -5.88 63.33 -53.17
C GLN A 681 -7.13 62.44 -53.09
N GLN A 682 -7.78 62.14 -54.22
CA GLN A 682 -8.89 61.18 -54.26
C GLN A 682 -8.46 59.77 -53.85
N VAL A 683 -7.32 59.27 -54.35
CA VAL A 683 -6.75 57.97 -53.96
C VAL A 683 -6.44 57.93 -52.46
N GLN A 684 -5.88 59.01 -51.89
CA GLN A 684 -5.60 59.09 -50.46
C GLN A 684 -6.88 59.11 -49.61
N VAL A 685 -7.93 59.82 -50.03
CA VAL A 685 -9.24 59.81 -49.36
C VAL A 685 -9.88 58.41 -49.43
N GLN A 686 -9.84 57.74 -50.58
CA GLN A 686 -10.35 56.37 -50.72
C GLN A 686 -9.55 55.36 -49.88
N HIS A 687 -8.23 55.53 -49.76
CA HIS A 687 -7.39 54.69 -48.90
C HIS A 687 -7.72 54.89 -47.43
N ASN A 688 -7.84 56.15 -46.97
CA ASN A 688 -8.23 56.48 -45.60
C ASN A 688 -9.63 55.94 -45.26
N HIS A 689 -10.59 56.00 -46.20
CA HIS A 689 -11.93 55.46 -46.02
C HIS A 689 -11.88 53.93 -45.82
N LYS A 690 -11.16 53.20 -46.66
CA LYS A 690 -10.98 51.73 -46.53
C LYS A 690 -10.27 51.33 -45.24
N LEU A 691 -9.30 52.14 -44.78
CA LEU A 691 -8.67 51.92 -43.48
C LEU A 691 -9.66 52.10 -42.32
N ALA A 692 -10.56 53.08 -42.40
CA ALA A 692 -11.62 53.28 -41.40
C ALA A 692 -12.66 52.14 -41.41
N GLU A 693 -13.07 51.66 -42.59
CA GLU A 693 -13.95 50.48 -42.72
C GLU A 693 -13.30 49.22 -42.11
N MET A 694 -12.03 48.96 -42.42
CA MET A 694 -11.28 47.84 -41.86
C MET A 694 -11.09 47.97 -40.34
N ALA A 695 -10.92 49.18 -39.81
CA ALA A 695 -10.84 49.41 -38.37
C ALA A 695 -12.18 49.12 -37.68
N LEU A 696 -13.30 49.61 -38.23
CA LEU A 696 -14.65 49.34 -37.71
C LEU A 696 -14.97 47.84 -37.73
N LEU A 697 -14.66 47.13 -38.83
CA LEU A 697 -14.88 45.68 -38.92
C LEU A 697 -14.05 44.90 -37.89
N GLN A 698 -12.80 45.31 -37.63
CA GLN A 698 -11.99 44.71 -36.58
C GLN A 698 -12.53 45.00 -35.17
N ASP A 699 -13.09 46.19 -34.93
CA ASP A 699 -13.69 46.51 -33.62
C ASP A 699 -15.05 45.83 -33.41
N GLU A 700 -15.86 45.65 -34.45
CA GLU A 700 -17.03 44.76 -34.41
C GLU A 700 -16.63 43.31 -34.13
N GLU A 701 -15.60 42.78 -34.78
CA GLU A 701 -15.12 41.41 -34.57
C GLU A 701 -14.54 41.22 -33.16
N ARG A 702 -13.82 42.23 -32.63
CA ARG A 702 -13.40 42.27 -31.22
C ARG A 702 -14.61 42.27 -30.27
N GLN A 703 -15.64 43.06 -30.54
CA GLN A 703 -16.86 43.11 -29.72
C GLN A 703 -17.63 41.79 -29.75
N ARG A 704 -17.84 41.18 -30.93
CA ARG A 704 -18.44 39.84 -31.06
C ARG A 704 -17.62 38.81 -30.28
N SER A 705 -16.30 38.80 -30.46
CA SER A 705 -15.41 37.89 -29.74
C SER A 705 -15.38 38.14 -28.21
N LEU A 706 -15.76 39.32 -27.72
CA LEU A 706 -15.97 39.57 -26.29
C LEU A 706 -17.34 39.06 -25.82
N GLN A 707 -18.40 39.31 -26.60
CA GLN A 707 -19.76 38.82 -26.32
C GLN A 707 -19.82 37.28 -26.30
N ASP A 708 -19.15 36.60 -27.25
CA ASP A 708 -19.06 35.13 -27.29
C ASP A 708 -18.34 34.58 -26.05
N LYS A 709 -17.28 35.25 -25.59
CA LYS A 709 -16.55 34.89 -24.36
C LYS A 709 -17.40 35.14 -23.11
N GLU A 710 -18.13 36.26 -23.07
CA GLU A 710 -19.02 36.60 -21.96
C GLU A 710 -20.18 35.61 -21.85
N ALA A 711 -20.84 35.29 -22.96
CA ALA A 711 -21.88 34.25 -23.02
C ALA A 711 -21.33 32.85 -22.63
N SER A 712 -20.11 32.51 -23.06
CA SER A 712 -19.44 31.26 -22.66
C SER A 712 -19.14 31.20 -21.16
N LEU A 713 -18.75 32.33 -20.56
CA LEU A 713 -18.55 32.44 -19.11
C LEU A 713 -19.89 32.37 -18.35
N GLU A 714 -20.95 32.98 -18.88
CA GLU A 714 -22.27 32.95 -18.27
C GLU A 714 -22.88 31.54 -18.28
N GLN A 715 -22.73 30.81 -19.39
CA GLN A 715 -23.07 29.39 -19.44
C GLN A 715 -22.25 28.57 -18.42
N LEU A 716 -20.94 28.82 -18.31
CA LEU A 716 -20.08 28.12 -17.34
C LEU A 716 -20.44 28.44 -15.87
N ARG A 717 -20.92 29.66 -15.57
CA ARG A 717 -21.50 29.99 -14.24
C ARG A 717 -22.76 29.16 -14.00
N SER A 718 -23.70 29.17 -14.95
CA SER A 718 -24.96 28.42 -14.87
C SER A 718 -24.73 26.92 -14.67
N ASP A 719 -23.83 26.32 -15.47
CA ASP A 719 -23.42 24.92 -15.33
C ASP A 719 -22.80 24.64 -13.96
N MET A 720 -21.98 25.56 -13.43
CA MET A 720 -21.36 25.42 -12.11
C MET A 720 -22.39 25.56 -10.98
N GLU A 721 -23.35 26.47 -11.07
CA GLU A 721 -24.42 26.64 -10.09
C GLU A 721 -25.41 25.46 -10.08
N GLN A 722 -25.72 24.91 -11.26
CA GLN A 722 -26.47 23.67 -11.39
C GLN A 722 -25.70 22.49 -10.77
N ASN A 723 -24.41 22.33 -11.07
CA ASN A 723 -23.56 21.30 -10.45
C ASN A 723 -23.47 21.45 -8.93
N ILE A 724 -23.35 22.67 -8.39
CA ILE A 724 -23.37 22.95 -6.95
C ILE A 724 -24.73 22.55 -6.33
N SER A 725 -25.83 22.83 -7.03
CA SER A 725 -27.18 22.51 -6.57
C SER A 725 -27.45 21.01 -6.58
N ASP A 726 -27.02 20.30 -7.62
CA ASP A 726 -27.10 18.85 -7.69
C ASP A 726 -26.15 18.15 -6.70
N LEU A 727 -24.95 18.69 -6.45
CA LEU A 727 -24.06 18.18 -5.40
C LEU A 727 -24.69 18.33 -4.01
N LYS A 728 -25.30 19.48 -3.69
CA LYS A 728 -26.04 19.69 -2.44
C LYS A 728 -27.22 18.71 -2.32
N ARG A 729 -28.02 18.55 -3.38
CA ARG A 729 -29.17 17.64 -3.43
C ARG A 729 -28.75 16.17 -3.26
N ASN A 730 -27.71 15.74 -3.97
CA ASN A 730 -27.16 14.38 -3.86
C ASN A 730 -26.58 14.13 -2.45
N HIS A 731 -25.84 15.08 -1.88
CA HIS A 731 -25.30 14.95 -0.52
C HIS A 731 -26.43 14.84 0.54
N GLN A 732 -27.48 15.65 0.43
CA GLN A 732 -28.66 15.54 1.30
C GLN A 732 -29.32 14.15 1.18
N GLN A 733 -29.50 13.66 -0.06
CA GLN A 733 -30.03 12.31 -0.31
C GLN A 733 -29.12 11.20 0.25
N GLU A 734 -27.80 11.36 0.20
CA GLU A 734 -26.84 10.42 0.81
C GLU A 734 -26.91 10.43 2.35
N LEU A 735 -27.05 11.60 2.97
CA LEU A 735 -27.24 11.74 4.41
C LEU A 735 -28.54 11.08 4.89
N ASP A 736 -29.65 11.32 4.20
CA ASP A 736 -30.95 10.74 4.57
C ASP A 736 -31.00 9.23 4.30
N ALA A 737 -30.40 8.77 3.19
CA ALA A 737 -30.19 7.33 2.97
C ALA A 737 -29.26 6.70 4.01
N ALA A 738 -28.29 7.43 4.58
CA ALA A 738 -27.44 6.95 5.67
C ALA A 738 -28.20 6.87 7.00
N ARG A 739 -29.06 7.86 7.29
CA ARG A 739 -29.98 7.85 8.43
C ARG A 739 -30.93 6.65 8.39
N GLU A 740 -31.56 6.38 7.25
CA GLU A 740 -32.45 5.21 7.11
C GLU A 740 -31.71 3.87 7.21
N ARG A 741 -30.47 3.78 6.70
CA ARG A 741 -29.62 2.59 6.93
C ARG A 741 -29.22 2.42 8.40
N ALA A 742 -28.98 3.51 9.13
CA ALA A 742 -28.72 3.46 10.57
C ALA A 742 -29.97 3.04 11.37
N ASN A 743 -31.13 3.66 11.09
CA ASN A 743 -32.43 3.31 11.69
C ASN A 743 -32.80 1.85 11.45
N SER A 744 -32.57 1.33 10.24
CA SER A 744 -32.84 -0.06 9.88
C SER A 744 -31.94 -1.04 10.64
N ARG A 745 -30.64 -0.71 10.79
CA ARG A 745 -29.71 -1.50 11.60
C ARG A 745 -30.05 -1.45 13.10
N LEU A 746 -30.53 -0.31 13.60
CA LEU A 746 -30.97 -0.17 14.99
C LEU A 746 -32.20 -1.05 15.26
N LYS A 747 -33.22 -1.03 14.39
CA LYS A 747 -34.37 -1.94 14.47
C LYS A 747 -33.97 -3.42 14.43
N GLN A 748 -33.00 -3.80 13.60
CA GLN A 748 -32.46 -5.16 13.59
C GLN A 748 -31.80 -5.52 14.93
N ILE A 749 -31.04 -4.61 15.54
CA ILE A 749 -30.42 -4.81 16.87
C ILE A 749 -31.50 -4.93 17.97
N GLU A 750 -32.59 -4.15 17.91
CA GLU A 750 -33.75 -4.27 18.80
C GLU A 750 -34.48 -5.61 18.62
N GLU A 751 -34.64 -6.09 17.38
CA GLU A 751 -35.16 -7.44 17.12
C GLU A 751 -34.25 -8.53 17.68
N TYR A 752 -32.93 -8.42 17.50
CA TYR A 752 -31.97 -9.39 18.06
C TYR A 752 -31.97 -9.38 19.59
N SER A 753 -32.07 -8.20 20.23
CA SER A 753 -32.16 -8.12 21.70
C SER A 753 -33.49 -8.69 22.22
N GLN A 754 -34.61 -8.47 21.52
CA GLN A 754 -35.89 -9.07 21.88
C GLN A 754 -35.91 -10.60 21.66
N ARG A 755 -35.27 -11.11 20.60
CA ARG A 755 -35.07 -12.55 20.37
C ARG A 755 -34.19 -13.17 21.47
N LEU A 756 -33.13 -12.47 21.89
CA LEU A 756 -32.26 -12.89 22.99
C LEU A 756 -33.00 -12.91 24.33
N ALA A 757 -33.82 -11.90 24.62
CA ALA A 757 -34.66 -11.86 25.82
C ALA A 757 -35.67 -13.02 25.87
N LYS A 758 -36.35 -13.31 24.74
CA LYS A 758 -37.26 -14.47 24.60
C LYS A 758 -36.52 -15.80 24.79
N SER A 759 -35.29 -15.93 24.26
CA SER A 759 -34.45 -17.10 24.47
C SER A 759 -34.04 -17.27 25.94
N ALA A 760 -33.64 -16.18 26.61
CA ALA A 760 -33.30 -16.18 28.03
C ALA A 760 -34.50 -16.55 28.92
N GLN A 761 -35.70 -16.06 28.59
CA GLN A 761 -36.94 -16.46 29.26
C GLN A 761 -37.21 -17.96 29.12
N LEU A 762 -37.16 -18.50 27.88
CA LEU A 762 -37.36 -19.94 27.64
C LEU A 762 -36.32 -20.80 28.39
N ILE A 763 -35.06 -20.33 28.47
CA ILE A 763 -34.02 -21.01 29.26
C ILE A 763 -34.36 -21.01 30.75
N ALA A 764 -34.90 -19.91 31.31
CA ALA A 764 -35.32 -19.83 32.70
C ALA A 764 -36.55 -20.72 33.01
N GLU A 765 -37.52 -20.78 32.09
CA GLU A 765 -38.68 -21.66 32.17
C GLU A 765 -38.27 -23.15 32.14
N LEU A 766 -37.36 -23.52 31.22
CA LEU A 766 -36.79 -24.88 31.15
C LEU A 766 -35.95 -25.22 32.39
N GLN A 767 -35.17 -24.27 32.91
CA GLN A 767 -34.41 -24.46 34.16
C GLN A 767 -35.34 -24.69 35.36
N THR A 768 -36.44 -23.94 35.45
CA THR A 768 -37.47 -24.11 36.50
C THR A 768 -38.10 -25.50 36.41
N SER A 769 -38.57 -25.91 35.22
CA SER A 769 -39.14 -27.24 34.96
C SER A 769 -38.15 -28.39 35.29
N VAL A 770 -36.85 -28.19 35.00
CA VAL A 770 -35.78 -29.13 35.35
C VAL A 770 -35.48 -29.16 36.86
N CYS A 771 -35.76 -28.10 37.61
CA CYS A 771 -35.72 -28.09 39.07
C CYS A 771 -36.95 -28.78 39.67
N ASP A 772 -38.15 -28.46 39.22
CA ASP A 772 -39.41 -29.03 39.70
C ASP A 772 -39.44 -30.56 39.53
N SER A 773 -39.06 -31.05 38.34
CA SER A 773 -38.99 -32.49 38.05
C SER A 773 -37.90 -33.22 38.85
N LYS A 774 -36.78 -32.56 39.19
CA LYS A 774 -35.78 -33.11 40.11
C LYS A 774 -36.30 -33.17 41.55
N GLU A 775 -37.02 -32.15 42.00
CA GLU A 775 -37.65 -32.19 43.32
C GLU A 775 -38.71 -33.29 43.38
N GLU A 776 -39.54 -33.44 42.35
CA GLU A 776 -40.53 -34.51 42.27
C GLU A 776 -39.88 -35.90 42.28
N ALA A 777 -38.81 -36.11 41.50
CA ALA A 777 -38.03 -37.35 41.55
C ALA A 777 -37.48 -37.64 42.96
N VAL A 778 -36.99 -36.62 43.68
CA VAL A 778 -36.51 -36.76 45.07
C VAL A 778 -37.67 -37.01 46.06
N ARG A 779 -38.85 -36.42 45.85
CA ARG A 779 -40.07 -36.70 46.65
C ARG A 779 -40.52 -38.15 46.44
N LEU A 780 -40.54 -38.63 45.19
CA LEU A 780 -40.88 -40.01 44.83
C LEU A 780 -39.86 -41.01 45.39
N GLN A 781 -38.55 -40.74 45.29
CA GLN A 781 -37.51 -41.57 45.91
C GLN A 781 -37.74 -41.69 47.42
N LYS A 782 -37.96 -40.57 48.13
CA LYS A 782 -38.23 -40.57 49.57
C LYS A 782 -39.50 -41.34 49.93
N ALA A 783 -40.54 -41.31 49.08
CA ALA A 783 -41.74 -42.11 49.26
C ALA A 783 -41.47 -43.62 49.10
N MET A 784 -40.72 -44.03 48.07
CA MET A 784 -40.33 -45.43 47.88
C MET A 784 -39.40 -45.93 49.01
N GLU A 785 -38.45 -45.11 49.47
CA GLU A 785 -37.62 -45.43 50.64
C GLU A 785 -38.45 -45.60 51.92
N LYS A 786 -39.51 -44.81 52.10
CA LYS A 786 -40.43 -44.95 53.24
C LYS A 786 -41.21 -46.26 53.14
N GLN A 787 -41.78 -46.57 51.97
CA GLN A 787 -42.47 -47.85 51.72
C GLN A 787 -41.54 -49.06 51.94
N LEU A 788 -40.28 -48.98 51.51
CA LEU A 788 -39.28 -50.03 51.75
C LEU A 788 -38.99 -50.22 53.25
N LYS A 789 -38.85 -49.13 54.01
CA LYS A 789 -38.65 -49.16 55.47
C LYS A 789 -39.87 -49.74 56.19
N GLU A 790 -41.08 -49.41 55.73
CA GLU A 790 -42.35 -49.93 56.27
C GLU A 790 -42.52 -51.42 55.96
N ALA A 791 -42.27 -51.85 54.72
CA ALA A 791 -42.29 -53.26 54.33
C ALA A 791 -41.26 -54.10 55.13
N ASN A 792 -40.03 -53.59 55.29
CA ASN A 792 -38.99 -54.25 56.10
C ASN A 792 -39.39 -54.32 57.58
N ALA A 793 -40.04 -53.30 58.13
CA ALA A 793 -40.55 -53.33 59.52
C ALA A 793 -41.67 -54.37 59.70
N CYS A 794 -42.55 -54.55 58.71
CA CYS A 794 -43.54 -55.62 58.69
C CYS A 794 -42.89 -57.01 58.65
N TRP A 795 -41.94 -57.24 57.73
CA TRP A 795 -41.18 -58.50 57.64
C TRP A 795 -40.39 -58.81 58.92
N ASP A 796 -39.79 -57.80 59.55
CA ASP A 796 -39.12 -57.93 60.85
C ASP A 796 -40.09 -58.33 61.96
N GLN A 797 -41.29 -57.75 61.97
CA GLN A 797 -42.30 -58.06 62.98
C GLN A 797 -42.92 -59.45 62.77
N GLU A 798 -43.20 -59.84 61.54
CA GLU A 798 -43.66 -61.20 61.19
C GLU A 798 -42.58 -62.25 61.52
N ARG A 799 -41.31 -61.97 61.22
CA ARG A 799 -40.20 -62.84 61.62
C ARG A 799 -40.14 -63.01 63.15
N ARG A 800 -40.33 -61.93 63.92
CA ARG A 800 -40.40 -62.01 65.40
C ARG A 800 -41.60 -62.82 65.90
N THR A 801 -42.79 -62.69 65.31
CA THR A 801 -43.96 -63.47 65.75
C THR A 801 -43.80 -64.96 65.39
N ILE A 802 -43.22 -65.28 64.24
CA ILE A 802 -42.87 -66.66 63.86
C ILE A 802 -41.84 -67.24 64.84
N THR A 803 -40.74 -66.52 65.14
CA THR A 803 -39.76 -66.96 66.14
C THR A 803 -40.41 -67.17 67.51
N HIS A 804 -41.22 -66.21 67.98
CA HIS A 804 -41.88 -66.34 69.28
C HIS A 804 -42.84 -67.54 69.34
N HIS A 805 -43.56 -67.84 68.25
CA HIS A 805 -44.41 -69.03 68.19
C HIS A 805 -43.60 -70.33 68.12
N ALA A 806 -42.45 -70.34 67.43
CA ALA A 806 -41.51 -71.45 67.46
C ALA A 806 -40.92 -71.68 68.87
N ASP A 807 -40.57 -70.61 69.60
CA ASP A 807 -40.09 -70.68 70.99
C ASP A 807 -41.19 -71.22 71.93
N GLN A 808 -42.42 -70.71 71.82
CA GLN A 808 -43.58 -71.18 72.59
C GLN A 808 -43.87 -72.66 72.36
N THR A 809 -43.89 -73.11 71.09
CA THR A 809 -44.17 -74.50 70.74
C THR A 809 -43.01 -75.42 71.15
N THR A 810 -41.75 -74.99 71.00
CA THR A 810 -40.57 -75.70 71.52
C THR A 810 -40.64 -75.85 73.04
N LYS A 811 -41.01 -74.80 73.79
CA LYS A 811 -41.18 -74.85 75.25
C LYS A 811 -42.32 -75.79 75.67
N ALA A 812 -43.45 -75.75 74.98
CA ALA A 812 -44.57 -76.66 75.26
C ALA A 812 -44.21 -78.14 74.98
N LEU A 813 -43.39 -78.41 73.95
CA LEU A 813 -42.85 -79.73 73.68
C LEU A 813 -41.85 -80.15 74.77
N GLN A 814 -40.96 -79.26 75.20
CA GLN A 814 -40.00 -79.50 76.29
C GLN A 814 -40.71 -79.84 77.61
N GLU A 815 -41.69 -79.04 78.03
CA GLU A 815 -42.50 -79.28 79.24
C GLU A 815 -43.24 -80.63 79.17
N LYS A 816 -43.68 -81.04 77.96
CA LYS A 816 -44.30 -82.35 77.72
C LYS A 816 -43.29 -83.50 77.80
N VAL A 817 -42.08 -83.33 77.27
CA VAL A 817 -40.98 -84.32 77.41
C VAL A 817 -40.61 -84.50 78.88
N GLU A 818 -40.44 -83.41 79.64
CA GLU A 818 -40.16 -83.46 81.08
C GLU A 818 -41.31 -84.10 81.88
N SER A 819 -42.56 -83.89 81.45
CA SER A 819 -43.72 -84.54 82.06
C SER A 819 -43.72 -86.05 81.81
N LEU A 820 -43.40 -86.49 80.59
CA LEU A 820 -43.25 -87.90 80.25
C LEU A 820 -42.07 -88.55 80.97
N GLN A 821 -40.93 -87.87 81.11
CA GLN A 821 -39.80 -88.32 81.92
C GLN A 821 -40.18 -88.49 83.40
N ARG A 822 -40.90 -87.51 83.98
CA ARG A 822 -41.42 -87.60 85.36
C ARG A 822 -42.44 -88.74 85.53
N GLN A 823 -43.25 -89.03 84.51
CA GLN A 823 -44.14 -90.19 84.52
C GLN A 823 -43.36 -91.51 84.43
N LEU A 824 -42.36 -91.60 83.55
CA LEU A 824 -41.50 -92.77 83.37
C LEU A 824 -40.77 -93.13 84.67
N LEU A 825 -40.05 -92.18 85.26
CA LEU A 825 -39.38 -92.32 86.57
C LEU A 825 -40.39 -92.72 87.68
N GLY A 826 -41.62 -92.19 87.61
CA GLY A 826 -42.72 -92.55 88.50
C GLY A 826 -43.23 -93.98 88.30
N THR A 827 -43.17 -94.53 87.08
CA THR A 827 -43.48 -95.95 86.80
C THR A 827 -42.33 -96.89 87.12
N GLU A 828 -41.09 -96.50 86.83
CA GLU A 828 -39.87 -97.25 87.19
C GLU A 828 -39.78 -97.43 88.71
N LYS A 829 -39.98 -96.35 89.48
CA LYS A 829 -40.01 -96.45 90.95
C LYS A 829 -41.13 -97.37 91.48
N LYS A 830 -42.31 -97.36 90.85
CA LYS A 830 -43.42 -98.26 91.22
C LYS A 830 -43.12 -99.72 90.86
N LEU A 831 -42.41 -99.97 89.76
CA LEU A 831 -41.97 -101.29 89.35
C LEU A 831 -40.92 -101.83 90.33
N LEU A 832 -39.91 -101.02 90.67
CA LEU A 832 -38.89 -101.35 91.67
C LEU A 832 -39.50 -101.65 93.05
N SER A 833 -40.50 -100.86 93.49
CA SER A 833 -41.22 -101.16 94.73
C SER A 833 -42.02 -102.46 94.68
N LYS A 834 -42.54 -102.86 93.51
CA LYS A 834 -43.20 -104.17 93.35
C LYS A 834 -42.20 -105.32 93.29
N GLU A 835 -41.03 -105.14 92.70
CA GLU A 835 -39.97 -106.14 92.70
C GLU A 835 -39.53 -106.43 94.14
N LEU A 836 -39.32 -105.40 94.95
CA LEU A 836 -39.03 -105.53 96.38
C LEU A 836 -40.18 -106.23 97.14
N GLU A 837 -41.44 -105.85 96.90
CA GLU A 837 -42.62 -106.49 97.49
C GLU A 837 -42.76 -107.98 97.08
N MET A 838 -42.19 -108.37 95.93
CA MET A 838 -42.13 -109.78 95.51
C MET A 838 -40.93 -110.53 96.12
N GLU A 839 -39.77 -109.90 96.28
CA GLU A 839 -38.65 -110.49 97.05
C GLU A 839 -39.05 -110.73 98.50
N GLU A 840 -39.71 -109.78 99.16
CA GLU A 840 -40.23 -109.95 100.53
C GLU A 840 -41.16 -111.16 100.65
N LYS A 841 -42.04 -111.38 99.66
CA LYS A 841 -42.93 -112.55 99.61
C LYS A 841 -42.19 -113.85 99.33
N VAL A 842 -41.22 -113.86 98.41
CA VAL A 842 -40.35 -115.02 98.16
C VAL A 842 -39.53 -115.40 99.40
N THR A 843 -39.10 -114.40 100.17
CA THR A 843 -38.37 -114.57 101.45
C THR A 843 -39.28 -115.14 102.54
N MET A 844 -40.52 -114.63 102.66
CA MET A 844 -41.54 -115.16 103.57
C MET A 844 -41.87 -116.63 103.25
N VAL A 845 -42.05 -116.97 101.98
CA VAL A 845 -42.33 -118.35 101.53
C VAL A 845 -41.15 -119.29 101.84
N HIS A 846 -39.90 -118.83 101.69
CA HIS A 846 -38.73 -119.58 102.15
C HIS A 846 -38.80 -119.91 103.64
N GLN A 847 -39.12 -118.92 104.48
CA GLN A 847 -39.24 -119.11 105.94
C GLN A 847 -40.37 -120.09 106.30
N GLU A 848 -41.51 -120.05 105.61
CA GLU A 848 -42.58 -121.04 105.79
C GLU A 848 -42.12 -122.47 105.47
N TYR A 849 -41.41 -122.68 104.36
CA TYR A 849 -40.90 -124.00 104.00
C TYR A 849 -39.82 -124.47 104.98
N GLU A 850 -38.96 -123.58 105.46
CA GLU A 850 -37.97 -123.89 106.50
C GLU A 850 -38.65 -124.33 107.82
N GLN A 851 -39.72 -123.65 108.23
CA GLN A 851 -40.52 -124.04 109.41
C GLN A 851 -41.25 -125.38 109.21
N LYS A 852 -41.83 -125.62 108.01
CA LYS A 852 -42.47 -126.91 107.68
C LYS A 852 -41.46 -128.07 107.70
N ILE A 853 -40.25 -127.87 107.15
CA ILE A 853 -39.15 -128.85 107.24
C ILE A 853 -38.74 -129.08 108.70
N LYS A 854 -38.72 -128.02 109.53
CA LYS A 854 -38.41 -128.16 110.96
C LYS A 854 -39.44 -128.97 111.73
N GLY A 855 -40.74 -128.79 111.44
CA GLY A 855 -41.86 -129.45 112.13
C GLY A 855 -42.11 -130.93 111.78
N LEU A 856 -41.53 -131.45 110.69
CA LEU A 856 -41.71 -132.85 110.25
C LEU A 856 -40.77 -133.86 110.92
N MET A 857 -39.88 -133.40 111.80
CA MET A 857 -38.89 -134.23 112.49
C MET A 857 -39.31 -134.45 113.96
N PRO A 858 -39.54 -135.70 114.43
CA PRO A 858 -39.90 -135.98 115.81
C PRO A 858 -38.91 -135.37 116.81
N ALA A 859 -39.40 -134.89 117.96
CA ALA A 859 -38.57 -134.24 118.96
C ALA A 859 -37.44 -135.14 119.47
N ASP A 860 -37.70 -136.44 119.61
CA ASP A 860 -36.70 -137.43 120.05
C ASP A 860 -35.57 -137.57 119.00
N LEU A 861 -35.93 -137.60 117.71
CA LEU A 861 -34.96 -137.67 116.60
C LEU A 861 -34.21 -136.33 116.41
N ARG A 862 -34.84 -135.20 116.75
CA ARG A 862 -34.16 -133.90 116.86
C ARG A 862 -33.13 -133.93 117.96
N GLN A 863 -33.49 -134.43 119.15
CA GLN A 863 -32.57 -134.51 120.28
C GLN A 863 -31.42 -135.47 119.97
N GLU A 864 -31.67 -136.65 119.39
CA GLU A 864 -30.59 -137.56 118.96
C GLU A 864 -29.65 -136.92 117.93
N LEU A 865 -30.18 -136.16 116.96
CA LEU A 865 -29.36 -135.45 115.97
C LEU A 865 -28.62 -134.26 116.57
N GLU A 866 -29.22 -133.48 117.46
CA GLU A 866 -28.60 -132.33 118.12
C GLU A 866 -27.56 -132.79 119.16
N ASP A 867 -27.79 -133.90 119.88
CA ASP A 867 -26.80 -134.57 120.74
C ASP A 867 -25.65 -135.16 119.92
N THR A 868 -25.94 -135.78 118.76
CA THR A 868 -24.91 -136.29 117.84
C THR A 868 -24.09 -135.15 117.23
N ILE A 869 -24.73 -134.05 116.83
CA ILE A 869 -24.05 -132.83 116.35
C ILE A 869 -23.21 -132.22 117.47
N THR A 870 -23.71 -132.18 118.71
CA THR A 870 -22.97 -131.66 119.87
C THR A 870 -21.77 -132.55 120.21
N SER A 871 -21.93 -133.88 120.09
CA SER A 871 -20.83 -134.86 120.23
C SER A 871 -19.76 -134.70 119.15
N LEU A 872 -20.17 -134.53 117.88
CA LEU A 872 -19.27 -134.24 116.77
C LEU A 872 -18.60 -132.87 116.92
N GLN A 873 -19.32 -131.84 117.39
CA GLN A 873 -18.74 -130.53 117.71
C GLN A 873 -17.77 -130.61 118.89
N ALA A 874 -18.02 -131.47 119.88
CA ALA A 874 -17.06 -131.73 120.96
C ALA A 874 -15.80 -132.45 120.45
N GLN A 875 -15.92 -133.41 119.54
CA GLN A 875 -14.77 -134.04 118.87
C GLN A 875 -13.99 -133.04 118.00
N VAL A 876 -14.68 -132.22 117.19
CA VAL A 876 -14.06 -131.16 116.38
C VAL A 876 -13.39 -130.11 117.27
N SER A 877 -14.00 -129.73 118.40
CA SER A 877 -13.43 -128.82 119.39
C SER A 877 -12.19 -129.40 120.08
N PHE A 878 -12.19 -130.70 120.39
CA PHE A 878 -11.03 -131.42 120.91
C PHE A 878 -9.88 -131.47 119.90
N LEU A 879 -10.18 -131.77 118.63
CA LEU A 879 -9.21 -131.75 117.53
C LEU A 879 -8.68 -130.33 117.23
N GLN A 880 -9.56 -129.32 117.28
CA GLN A 880 -9.17 -127.92 117.13
C GLN A 880 -8.27 -127.47 118.28
N LYS A 881 -8.58 -127.79 119.55
CA LYS A 881 -7.68 -127.51 120.69
C LYS A 881 -6.35 -128.24 120.60
N THR A 882 -6.33 -129.48 120.11
CA THR A 882 -5.09 -130.23 119.88
C THR A 882 -4.25 -129.57 118.80
N THR A 883 -4.88 -129.12 117.70
CA THR A 883 -4.22 -128.35 116.64
C THR A 883 -3.74 -126.98 117.14
N SER A 884 -4.51 -126.28 117.98
CA SER A 884 -4.12 -125.00 118.58
C SER A 884 -2.91 -125.14 119.51
N LEU A 885 -2.83 -126.17 120.34
CA LEU A 885 -1.65 -126.44 121.18
C LEU A 885 -0.40 -126.71 120.31
N LEU A 886 -0.54 -127.50 119.24
CA LEU A 886 0.55 -127.74 118.28
C LEU A 886 0.96 -126.47 117.51
N GLN A 887 0.02 -125.54 117.28
CA GLN A 887 0.28 -124.23 116.67
C GLN A 887 0.99 -123.30 117.66
N GLU A 888 0.58 -123.27 118.93
CA GLU A 888 1.23 -122.49 119.99
C GLU A 888 2.66 -122.97 120.28
N ASP A 889 2.93 -124.28 120.26
CA ASP A 889 4.30 -124.83 120.36
C ASP A 889 5.19 -124.41 119.19
N LEU A 890 4.64 -124.32 117.97
CA LEU A 890 5.36 -123.82 116.78
C LEU A 890 5.71 -122.33 116.88
N ASP A 891 4.77 -121.50 117.35
CA ASP A 891 4.99 -120.07 117.50
C ASP A 891 5.82 -119.72 118.78
N ALA A 892 5.80 -120.58 119.80
CA ALA A 892 6.75 -120.55 120.92
C ALA A 892 8.19 -120.89 120.48
N CYS A 893 8.36 -121.85 119.56
CA CYS A 893 9.68 -122.13 118.96
C CYS A 893 10.23 -120.93 118.18
N ARG A 894 9.38 -120.18 117.49
CA ARG A 894 9.73 -118.92 116.78
C ARG A 894 10.00 -117.73 117.71
N SER A 895 9.61 -117.82 118.98
CA SER A 895 10.00 -116.85 120.00
C SER A 895 11.42 -117.09 120.54
N ARG A 896 12.19 -118.01 119.94
CA ARG A 896 13.62 -118.25 120.29
C ARG A 896 14.52 -118.68 119.11
N ARG A 897 14.11 -118.42 117.87
CA ARG A 897 14.91 -118.54 116.62
C ARG A 897 14.44 -117.54 115.57
#